data_AF-A0A5B6UNA5-F1
#
_entry.id   AF-A0A5B6UNA5-F1
#
_cell.length_a   1.000
_cell.length_b   1.000
_cell.length_c   1.000
_cell.angle_alpha   90.00
_cell.angle_beta   90.00
_cell.angle_gamma   90.00
#
_symmetry.space_group_name_H-M   'P 1'
#
loop_
_entity.id
_entity.type
_entity.pdbx_description
1 polymer ?
#
loop_
_entity_poly.entity_id
_entity_poly.type
_entity_poly.pdbx_seq_one_letter_code
_entity_poly.pdbx_strand_id
1 'polypeptide(L)'
;MSGTYYDGNFYVGTSSLEEVVSIEECCIFRGSFIKLNAKTGKILWQTFMLPDNFGNRDKYAGAAIWGSSPPIDVTRNLVYVATGNLYSAPQNVIDCQERQNNQTQVAPTHSDECGEPENHSDSFLALDLDTGDIKWFHQLGGYDVWFFACFNISVPDCPPGGPNPDADFGEAPMMLTIFVNGTTKDIVVAVQKSGFAWALDHDDGNIIWSTALNGDVGSWTWWSHRRRNMGAATDEKKVYTNIANSDGKNFTLKPSTRNTTGGGWVAMDATNGQVLWSTADPTNGTVSGPVTVANGVVFGGSTYKEGPVYAMDGKSGEILWSYNTGATVFGGMSVNDGCIYVGHGYRDWLSHGGNLLNRRFAEKETKISPETVSKLRLKWKFEAGRDITATPSVFEGRVYFPSWDGYLYAVKQSDGSLIWKQNLQQLTGINSTRVIFNVNVTASRTTPTIADDLLIIGISGPAFVVAVKLSNGELVWSTQLDDHPAAVITMSGTYYNGNFYVGTSSQEEEVSIEQCCTFRGSLVKLNAKTGKILWQTFMLPDNFGNRGEYAGAAIWGSSPPIDFARNLVYIATGNLYSAPQNITDCQERQNNQTQVAPTHSDECVEPDNHSDSFLALDLDTGNIKWFHQLGGYDVWFFACNNLSVPDCPPGPNPDADFGEAPMMLTIYVNGTTKDIVAAVQKSGFVWALDRDDGNIIWSTEAGPGGLTGGGTWGAATDEKKVYTNIANSDGKNFTLKPSTKNTTGGGWVAMDATNGQVLWSTADPTNATVSGPVTVANGVVFGGSTYKEGPVYAMDSKSGEILWSYNTGATLFGGMSVSDGCIYVGHGYRVSFGIFNPNNTAGNTLFAFCIS
;
A
#
# COMPACT_ATOMS: atom_id res chain seq x y z
N MET A 1 4.00 1.59 -17.98
CA MET A 1 3.40 2.41 -19.06
C MET A 1 1.92 2.18 -19.12
N SER A 2 1.20 3.13 -19.69
CA SER A 2 -0.20 2.93 -20.07
C SER A 2 -0.27 2.26 -21.45
N GLY A 3 -1.37 1.57 -21.73
CA GLY A 3 -1.59 0.91 -23.01
C GLY A 3 -3.05 1.06 -23.44
N THR A 4 -3.30 0.87 -24.74
CA THR A 4 -4.64 1.04 -25.32
C THR A 4 -5.26 -0.33 -25.56
N TYR A 5 -6.51 -0.51 -25.12
CA TYR A 5 -7.31 -1.68 -25.47
C TYR A 5 -8.21 -1.36 -26.67
N TYR A 6 -8.14 -2.18 -27.71
CA TYR A 6 -9.01 -2.07 -28.88
C TYR A 6 -9.21 -3.44 -29.53
N ASP A 7 -10.47 -3.76 -29.85
CA ASP A 7 -10.88 -4.98 -30.57
C ASP A 7 -10.26 -6.28 -30.03
N GLY A 8 -10.31 -6.49 -28.71
CA GLY A 8 -9.76 -7.69 -28.08
C GLY A 8 -8.23 -7.74 -27.98
N ASN A 9 -7.55 -6.68 -28.39
CA ASN A 9 -6.09 -6.56 -28.36
C ASN A 9 -5.64 -5.42 -27.44
N PHE A 10 -4.43 -5.56 -26.90
CA PHE A 10 -3.77 -4.57 -26.05
C PHE A 10 -2.48 -4.09 -26.71
N TYR A 11 -2.31 -2.78 -26.79
CA TYR A 11 -1.20 -2.12 -27.47
C TYR A 11 -0.35 -1.37 -26.44
N VAL A 12 0.95 -1.69 -26.37
CA VAL A 12 1.82 -1.20 -25.29
C VAL A 12 3.28 -1.06 -25.75
N GLY A 13 3.97 -0.03 -25.27
CA GLY A 13 5.40 0.16 -25.46
C GLY A 13 6.26 -0.54 -24.42
N THR A 14 7.57 -0.62 -24.66
CA THR A 14 8.57 -1.08 -23.69
C THR A 14 9.52 0.04 -23.28
N SER A 15 9.95 0.04 -22.02
CA SER A 15 10.95 0.96 -21.45
C SER A 15 11.82 0.19 -20.48
N SER A 16 12.90 0.83 -20.06
CA SER A 16 13.87 0.26 -19.13
C SER A 16 14.34 1.31 -18.14
N LEU A 17 14.69 0.85 -16.95
CA LEU A 17 15.41 1.62 -15.93
C LEU A 17 16.92 1.62 -16.14
N GLU A 18 17.44 1.03 -17.24
CA GLU A 18 18.87 1.06 -17.60
C GLU A 18 19.45 2.48 -17.64
N GLU A 19 18.61 3.48 -17.90
CA GLU A 19 18.95 4.91 -17.85
C GLU A 19 19.46 5.37 -16.47
N VAL A 20 19.14 4.64 -15.39
CA VAL A 20 19.44 4.99 -13.99
C VAL A 20 20.52 4.10 -13.35
N VAL A 21 21.05 3.12 -14.10
CA VAL A 21 22.08 2.17 -13.64
C VAL A 21 23.49 2.72 -13.93
N SER A 22 24.54 2.16 -13.32
CA SER A 22 25.91 2.59 -13.60
C SER A 22 26.28 2.39 -15.08
N ILE A 23 27.09 3.31 -15.62
CA ILE A 23 27.59 3.28 -17.01
C ILE A 23 28.34 1.96 -17.34
N GLU A 24 28.86 1.25 -16.33
CA GLU A 24 29.53 -0.04 -16.48
C GLU A 24 28.58 -1.23 -16.70
N GLU A 25 27.31 -1.11 -16.30
CA GLU A 25 26.29 -2.19 -16.35
C GLU A 25 25.21 -1.97 -17.43
N CYS A 26 25.26 -0.85 -18.17
CA CYS A 26 24.40 -0.51 -19.31
C CYS A 26 25.12 -0.81 -20.65
N CYS A 27 24.51 -0.96 -21.83
CA CYS A 27 23.13 -0.74 -22.26
C CYS A 27 22.77 -1.78 -23.31
N ILE A 28 21.71 -2.55 -23.08
CA ILE A 28 21.23 -3.59 -24.02
C ILE A 28 19.75 -3.43 -24.34
N PHE A 29 19.06 -2.49 -23.69
CA PHE A 29 17.65 -2.25 -23.91
C PHE A 29 17.37 -1.78 -25.35
N ARG A 30 16.37 -2.41 -25.98
CA ARG A 30 15.82 -2.00 -27.26
C ARG A 30 14.33 -1.73 -27.09
N GLY A 31 13.94 -0.47 -27.24
CA GLY A 31 12.55 -0.05 -27.26
C GLY A 31 11.75 -0.77 -28.34
N SER A 32 10.53 -1.17 -27.99
CA SER A 32 9.62 -1.85 -28.90
C SER A 32 8.18 -1.57 -28.56
N PHE A 33 7.32 -1.60 -29.58
CA PHE A 33 5.88 -1.47 -29.43
C PHE A 33 5.21 -2.80 -29.79
N ILE A 34 4.24 -3.22 -28.98
CA ILE A 34 3.73 -4.59 -29.00
C ILE A 34 2.20 -4.57 -29.09
N LYS A 35 1.65 -5.38 -30.01
CA LYS A 35 0.24 -5.79 -30.00
C LYS A 35 0.11 -7.17 -29.39
N LEU A 36 -0.68 -7.28 -28.34
CA LEU A 36 -0.95 -8.50 -27.60
C LEU A 36 -2.43 -8.86 -27.73
N ASN A 37 -2.77 -10.14 -27.84
CA ASN A 37 -4.15 -10.55 -27.65
C ASN A 37 -4.52 -10.42 -26.16
N ALA A 38 -5.51 -9.59 -25.82
CA ALA A 38 -5.78 -9.21 -24.43
C ALA A 38 -6.28 -10.38 -23.56
N LYS A 39 -6.85 -11.43 -24.18
CA LYS A 39 -7.35 -12.61 -23.45
C LYS A 39 -6.26 -13.64 -23.19
N THR A 40 -5.34 -13.83 -24.13
CA THR A 40 -4.34 -14.91 -24.09
C THR A 40 -2.95 -14.41 -23.71
N GLY A 41 -2.69 -13.10 -23.76
CA GLY A 41 -1.37 -12.51 -23.56
C GLY A 41 -0.40 -12.78 -24.71
N LYS A 42 -0.83 -13.44 -25.79
CA LYS A 42 0.03 -13.77 -26.93
C LYS A 42 0.42 -12.52 -27.71
N ILE A 43 1.72 -12.32 -27.95
CA ILE A 43 2.23 -11.31 -28.89
C ILE A 43 1.74 -11.64 -30.30
N LEU A 44 1.01 -10.72 -30.91
CA LEU A 44 0.55 -10.81 -32.29
C LEU A 44 1.60 -10.23 -33.24
N TRP A 45 2.17 -9.07 -32.89
CA TRP A 45 3.34 -8.51 -33.54
C TRP A 45 4.12 -7.62 -32.55
N GLN A 46 5.39 -7.39 -32.85
CA GLN A 46 6.29 -6.52 -32.11
C GLN A 46 7.17 -5.76 -33.09
N THR A 47 7.17 -4.43 -32.97
CA THR A 47 7.99 -3.53 -33.79
C THR A 47 9.07 -2.95 -32.91
N PHE A 48 10.33 -3.12 -33.30
CA PHE A 48 11.45 -2.55 -32.58
C PHE A 48 11.84 -1.17 -33.13
N MET A 49 12.25 -0.27 -32.25
CA MET A 49 12.53 1.14 -32.58
C MET A 49 13.99 1.42 -32.98
N LEU A 50 14.86 0.41 -32.87
CA LEU A 50 16.29 0.50 -33.21
C LEU A 50 16.68 -0.68 -34.11
N PRO A 51 17.82 -0.64 -34.83
CA PRO A 51 18.28 -1.74 -35.68
C PRO A 51 18.59 -3.05 -34.93
N ASP A 52 18.68 -4.17 -35.66
CA ASP A 52 18.91 -5.56 -35.14
C ASP A 52 20.32 -5.84 -34.60
N ASN A 53 21.06 -4.81 -34.17
CA ASN A 53 22.46 -4.88 -33.77
C ASN A 53 22.62 -5.03 -32.25
N PHE A 54 22.22 -6.16 -31.67
CA PHE A 54 22.32 -6.39 -30.23
C PHE A 54 23.73 -6.84 -29.74
N GLY A 55 23.99 -6.61 -28.44
CA GLY A 55 24.97 -7.37 -27.66
C GLY A 55 26.35 -6.73 -27.39
N ASN A 56 26.55 -5.43 -27.60
CA ASN A 56 27.78 -4.76 -27.17
C ASN A 56 27.55 -3.26 -26.86
N ARG A 57 28.33 -2.70 -25.92
CA ARG A 57 28.21 -1.33 -25.39
C ARG A 57 28.41 -0.24 -26.46
N ASP A 58 29.10 -0.57 -27.55
CA ASP A 58 29.41 0.33 -28.68
C ASP A 58 28.29 0.39 -29.76
N LYS A 59 27.07 -0.05 -29.43
CA LYS A 59 25.93 -0.16 -30.36
C LYS A 59 24.71 0.61 -29.86
N TYR A 60 23.68 0.73 -30.70
CA TYR A 60 22.42 1.38 -30.34
C TYR A 60 21.70 0.67 -29.19
N ALA A 61 21.35 1.41 -28.15
CA ALA A 61 20.47 1.00 -27.07
C ALA A 61 19.60 2.19 -26.64
N GLY A 62 18.39 1.95 -26.13
CA GLY A 62 17.44 3.00 -25.75
C GLY A 62 16.14 2.97 -26.57
N ALA A 63 15.68 4.14 -27.02
CA ALA A 63 14.41 4.36 -27.70
C ALA A 63 13.19 3.89 -26.88
N ALA A 64 13.24 4.09 -25.57
CA ALA A 64 12.12 3.77 -24.69
C ALA A 64 10.86 4.54 -25.10
N ILE A 65 9.72 3.86 -25.07
CA ILE A 65 8.42 4.47 -25.39
C ILE A 65 7.81 4.94 -24.07
N TRP A 66 8.00 6.20 -23.71
CA TRP A 66 7.45 6.74 -22.46
C TRP A 66 6.01 7.24 -22.66
N GLY A 67 5.19 7.21 -21.60
CA GLY A 67 3.92 7.94 -21.57
C GLY A 67 2.60 7.15 -21.45
N SER A 68 1.54 7.89 -21.76
CA SER A 68 0.12 7.53 -21.75
C SER A 68 -0.30 6.62 -22.92
N SER A 69 -1.60 6.35 -23.03
CA SER A 69 -2.15 5.35 -23.95
C SER A 69 -2.04 5.81 -25.40
N PRO A 70 -1.40 5.04 -26.31
CA PRO A 70 -1.20 5.42 -27.71
C PRO A 70 -2.55 5.52 -28.45
N PRO A 71 -2.77 6.57 -29.26
CA PRO A 71 -4.02 6.73 -29.99
C PRO A 71 -4.08 5.78 -31.19
N ILE A 72 -5.28 5.20 -31.40
CA ILE A 72 -5.56 4.28 -32.52
C ILE A 72 -6.53 4.98 -33.49
N ASP A 73 -6.10 5.16 -34.75
CA ASP A 73 -6.97 5.56 -35.86
C ASP A 73 -7.51 4.31 -36.55
N VAL A 74 -8.75 3.97 -36.20
CA VAL A 74 -9.47 2.83 -36.78
C VAL A 74 -9.86 3.05 -38.24
N THR A 75 -9.99 4.31 -38.68
CA THR A 75 -10.42 4.63 -40.04
C THR A 75 -9.32 4.37 -41.06
N ARG A 76 -8.06 4.48 -40.62
CA ARG A 76 -6.87 4.33 -41.47
C ARG A 76 -5.95 3.20 -41.07
N ASN A 77 -6.35 2.47 -40.03
CA ASN A 77 -5.65 1.31 -39.54
C ASN A 77 -4.25 1.64 -39.02
N LEU A 78 -4.12 2.72 -38.24
CA LEU A 78 -2.85 3.20 -37.70
C LEU A 78 -2.86 3.32 -36.17
N VAL A 79 -1.69 3.17 -35.56
CA VAL A 79 -1.42 3.53 -34.16
C VAL A 79 -0.20 4.45 -34.11
N TYR A 80 -0.31 5.55 -33.37
CA TYR A 80 0.77 6.54 -33.28
C TYR A 80 1.55 6.39 -31.99
N VAL A 81 2.86 6.51 -32.11
CA VAL A 81 3.80 6.30 -31.01
C VAL A 81 4.86 7.38 -31.04
N ALA A 82 5.35 7.75 -29.87
CA ALA A 82 6.51 8.59 -29.71
C ALA A 82 7.58 7.84 -28.91
N THR A 83 8.84 8.04 -29.27
CA THR A 83 10.00 7.37 -28.68
C THR A 83 10.89 8.38 -27.98
N GLY A 84 11.66 7.89 -27.01
CA GLY A 84 12.65 8.69 -26.30
C GLY A 84 14.09 8.39 -26.67
N ASN A 85 14.99 8.87 -25.82
CA ASN A 85 16.43 9.01 -26.08
C ASN A 85 17.13 7.67 -26.37
N LEU A 86 18.30 7.79 -27.00
CA LEU A 86 19.30 6.73 -27.00
C LEU A 86 20.08 6.72 -25.68
N TYR A 87 20.34 5.52 -25.18
CA TYR A 87 21.24 5.28 -24.05
C TYR A 87 22.68 5.04 -24.53
N SER A 88 22.85 4.51 -25.75
CA SER A 88 24.15 4.34 -26.41
C SER A 88 23.99 4.42 -27.94
N ALA A 89 25.05 4.84 -28.63
CA ALA A 89 25.14 4.90 -30.09
C ALA A 89 26.59 4.65 -30.56
N PRO A 90 26.80 4.19 -31.81
CA PRO A 90 28.14 4.06 -32.39
C PRO A 90 28.92 5.38 -32.41
N GLN A 91 30.25 5.34 -32.17
CA GLN A 91 31.08 6.54 -32.06
C GLN A 91 31.01 7.45 -33.31
N ASN A 92 30.88 6.89 -34.50
CA ASN A 92 30.74 7.67 -35.75
C ASN A 92 29.45 8.51 -35.79
N VAL A 93 28.39 8.06 -35.11
CA VAL A 93 27.11 8.78 -34.98
C VAL A 93 27.26 9.91 -33.98
N ILE A 94 27.92 9.65 -32.85
CA ILE A 94 28.27 10.65 -31.83
C ILE A 94 29.13 11.78 -32.45
N ASP A 95 30.19 11.43 -33.17
CA ASP A 95 31.09 12.38 -33.84
C ASP A 95 30.38 13.18 -34.96
N CYS A 96 29.37 12.58 -35.60
CA CYS A 96 28.53 13.27 -36.58
C CYS A 96 27.65 14.33 -35.89
N GLN A 97 27.03 13.95 -34.77
CA GLN A 97 26.18 14.84 -33.99
C GLN A 97 26.95 16.04 -33.44
N GLU A 98 28.13 15.81 -32.86
CA GLU A 98 28.98 16.89 -32.36
C GLU A 98 29.33 17.91 -33.46
N ARG A 99 29.50 17.44 -34.71
CA ARG A 99 29.76 18.31 -35.86
C ARG A 99 28.53 19.12 -36.26
N GLN A 100 27.34 18.53 -36.27
CA GLN A 100 26.08 19.26 -36.56
C GLN A 100 25.77 20.28 -35.45
N ASN A 101 25.85 19.87 -34.19
CA ASN A 101 25.56 20.74 -33.04
C ASN A 101 26.50 21.96 -32.96
N ASN A 102 27.76 21.83 -33.39
CA ASN A 102 28.69 22.96 -33.45
C ASN A 102 28.42 23.94 -34.62
N GLN A 103 27.65 23.56 -35.63
CA GLN A 103 27.36 24.40 -36.81
C GLN A 103 26.08 25.22 -36.68
N THR A 104 25.07 24.71 -35.96
CA THR A 104 23.74 25.33 -35.86
C THR A 104 23.43 25.73 -34.42
N GLN A 105 23.65 26.99 -34.04
CA GLN A 105 23.15 27.53 -32.76
C GLN A 105 21.60 27.71 -32.73
N VAL A 106 20.87 26.94 -33.55
CA VAL A 106 19.42 27.01 -33.73
C VAL A 106 18.89 25.57 -33.72
N ALA A 107 17.70 25.37 -33.11
CA ALA A 107 17.02 24.07 -33.06
C ALA A 107 16.94 23.43 -34.45
N PRO A 108 17.12 22.10 -34.58
CA PRO A 108 17.05 21.43 -35.87
C PRO A 108 15.65 21.61 -36.47
N THR A 109 15.56 22.35 -37.57
CA THR A 109 14.33 22.48 -38.38
C THR A 109 14.25 21.43 -39.48
N HIS A 110 15.16 20.44 -39.47
CA HIS A 110 15.32 19.39 -40.47
C HIS A 110 15.66 18.05 -39.79
N SER A 111 15.33 16.95 -40.47
CA SER A 111 15.74 15.59 -40.11
C SER A 111 17.26 15.48 -40.04
N ASP A 112 17.81 14.87 -38.98
CA ASP A 112 19.25 14.69 -38.83
C ASP A 112 19.83 13.76 -39.92
N GLU A 113 20.97 14.13 -40.48
CA GLU A 113 21.70 13.34 -41.49
C GLU A 113 22.63 12.29 -40.85
N CYS A 114 22.68 12.20 -39.51
CA CYS A 114 23.76 11.56 -38.76
C CYS A 114 23.53 10.12 -38.30
N GLY A 115 22.37 9.50 -38.55
CA GLY A 115 22.15 8.11 -38.13
C GLY A 115 21.56 7.19 -39.18
N GLU A 116 21.40 5.93 -38.76
CA GLU A 116 20.99 4.84 -39.65
C GLU A 116 19.49 4.92 -39.98
N PRO A 117 19.06 4.48 -41.19
CA PRO A 117 17.66 4.54 -41.61
C PRO A 117 16.65 3.83 -40.69
N GLU A 118 17.12 2.88 -39.87
CA GLU A 118 16.31 2.06 -38.94
C GLU A 118 16.38 2.56 -37.49
N ASN A 119 16.94 3.74 -37.25
CA ASN A 119 16.91 4.36 -35.94
C ASN A 119 15.68 5.27 -35.80
N HIS A 120 14.80 4.91 -34.87
CA HIS A 120 13.58 5.65 -34.57
C HIS A 120 13.58 6.16 -33.12
N SER A 121 14.72 6.54 -32.55
CA SER A 121 14.77 7.32 -31.30
C SER A 121 14.26 8.74 -31.53
N ASP A 122 13.74 9.38 -30.48
CA ASP A 122 13.32 10.79 -30.51
C ASP A 122 12.38 11.11 -31.68
N SER A 123 11.55 10.12 -32.01
CA SER A 123 10.79 10.06 -33.23
C SER A 123 9.31 9.97 -32.93
N PHE A 124 8.57 10.58 -33.84
CA PHE A 124 7.15 10.40 -33.97
C PHE A 124 6.89 9.40 -35.09
N LEU A 125 6.05 8.39 -34.87
CA LEU A 125 5.84 7.33 -35.87
C LEU A 125 4.41 6.80 -35.89
N ALA A 126 3.99 6.39 -37.09
CA ALA A 126 2.73 5.70 -37.33
C ALA A 126 3.00 4.25 -37.71
N LEU A 127 2.40 3.31 -36.98
CA LEU A 127 2.47 1.88 -37.25
C LEU A 127 1.15 1.38 -37.82
N ASP A 128 1.23 0.47 -38.78
CA ASP A 128 0.08 -0.31 -39.24
C ASP A 128 -0.49 -1.14 -38.08
N LEU A 129 -1.80 -1.03 -37.85
CA LEU A 129 -2.46 -1.66 -36.71
C LEU A 129 -2.47 -3.20 -36.80
N ASP A 130 -2.39 -3.75 -38.00
CA ASP A 130 -2.44 -5.19 -38.25
C ASP A 130 -1.07 -5.83 -38.35
N THR A 131 -0.11 -5.16 -39.00
CA THR A 131 1.23 -5.73 -39.23
C THR A 131 2.30 -5.21 -38.28
N GLY A 132 2.10 -4.01 -37.70
CA GLY A 132 3.13 -3.31 -36.95
C GLY A 132 4.16 -2.58 -37.82
N ASP A 133 3.98 -2.56 -39.15
CA ASP A 133 4.92 -1.91 -40.05
C ASP A 133 4.90 -0.39 -39.88
N ILE A 134 6.08 0.23 -39.83
CA ILE A 134 6.22 1.69 -39.80
C ILE A 134 5.77 2.25 -41.15
N LYS A 135 4.69 3.03 -41.17
CA LYS A 135 4.20 3.71 -42.39
C LYS A 135 5.00 4.97 -42.70
N TRP A 136 5.26 5.74 -41.65
CA TRP A 136 6.05 6.96 -41.70
C TRP A 136 6.59 7.25 -40.30
N PHE A 137 7.71 7.97 -40.25
CA PHE A 137 8.26 8.50 -39.02
C PHE A 137 8.96 9.84 -39.24
N HIS A 138 9.02 10.66 -38.21
CA HIS A 138 9.79 11.89 -38.15
C HIS A 138 10.61 11.93 -36.87
N GLN A 139 11.92 11.96 -37.03
CA GLN A 139 12.83 12.22 -35.92
C GLN A 139 12.88 13.73 -35.67
N LEU A 140 12.50 14.16 -34.46
CA LEU A 140 12.32 15.56 -34.09
C LEU A 140 13.18 15.80 -32.85
N GLY A 141 14.32 16.47 -32.96
CA GLY A 141 15.18 16.75 -31.78
C GLY A 141 16.68 16.54 -31.99
N GLY A 142 17.04 15.80 -33.03
CA GLY A 142 18.42 15.37 -33.29
C GLY A 142 18.90 14.30 -32.31
N TYR A 143 20.00 13.60 -32.61
CA TYR A 143 20.49 12.52 -31.75
C TYR A 143 20.94 13.04 -30.38
N ASP A 144 20.26 12.65 -29.30
CA ASP A 144 20.78 12.76 -27.95
C ASP A 144 21.06 11.38 -27.34
N VAL A 145 22.34 11.11 -27.10
CA VAL A 145 22.73 10.01 -26.22
C VAL A 145 22.66 10.55 -24.80
N TRP A 146 21.62 10.18 -24.07
CA TRP A 146 21.32 10.71 -22.75
C TRP A 146 21.45 9.66 -21.65
N PHE A 147 22.08 10.03 -20.54
CA PHE A 147 22.38 9.12 -19.43
C PHE A 147 22.22 9.79 -18.06
N PHE A 148 21.40 9.24 -17.16
CA PHE A 148 21.18 9.84 -15.83
C PHE A 148 22.46 9.83 -14.98
N ALA A 149 23.33 8.83 -15.12
CA ALA A 149 24.60 8.79 -14.38
C ALA A 149 25.62 9.87 -14.82
N CYS A 150 25.45 10.46 -16.01
CA CYS A 150 26.26 11.57 -16.51
C CYS A 150 25.83 12.94 -15.98
N PHE A 151 24.84 13.00 -15.07
CA PHE A 151 24.39 14.22 -14.41
C PHE A 151 25.46 14.85 -13.50
N ASN A 152 26.48 14.07 -13.12
CA ASN A 152 27.63 14.54 -12.35
C ASN A 152 28.86 14.55 -13.27
N ILE A 153 29.36 15.74 -13.61
CA ILE A 153 30.40 16.01 -14.63
C ILE A 153 31.77 15.35 -14.30
N SER A 154 31.88 14.66 -13.17
CA SER A 154 33.07 13.99 -12.66
C SER A 154 33.16 12.49 -12.99
N VAL A 155 32.24 11.92 -13.78
CA VAL A 155 32.32 10.52 -14.22
C VAL A 155 33.23 10.39 -15.46
N PRO A 156 34.34 9.62 -15.42
CA PRO A 156 35.35 9.60 -16.49
C PRO A 156 34.94 9.01 -17.86
N ASP A 157 33.74 8.46 -18.00
CA ASP A 157 33.32 7.69 -19.19
C ASP A 157 32.05 8.25 -19.88
N CYS A 158 31.68 9.50 -19.61
CA CYS A 158 30.59 10.15 -20.34
C CYS A 158 31.04 10.51 -21.77
N PRO A 159 30.19 10.35 -22.80
CA PRO A 159 30.53 10.70 -24.16
C PRO A 159 31.01 12.17 -24.26
N PRO A 160 32.02 12.47 -25.09
CA PRO A 160 32.47 13.85 -25.31
C PRO A 160 31.28 14.70 -25.79
N GLY A 161 31.18 15.94 -25.30
CA GLY A 161 30.13 16.89 -25.72
C GLY A 161 29.27 17.48 -24.59
N GLY A 162 29.23 16.86 -23.40
CA GLY A 162 28.30 17.28 -22.32
C GLY A 162 26.84 16.90 -22.64
N PRO A 163 25.90 17.04 -21.69
CA PRO A 163 24.51 16.65 -21.92
C PRO A 163 23.90 17.49 -23.05
N ASN A 164 23.45 16.83 -24.12
CA ASN A 164 22.53 17.42 -25.09
C ASN A 164 21.20 17.79 -24.38
N PRO A 165 20.42 18.74 -24.92
CA PRO A 165 19.05 18.97 -24.45
C PRO A 165 18.23 17.68 -24.55
N ASP A 166 17.59 17.27 -23.46
CA ASP A 166 16.68 16.11 -23.38
C ASP A 166 15.51 16.35 -24.34
N ALA A 167 15.59 15.71 -25.52
CA ALA A 167 14.68 15.94 -26.64
C ALA A 167 13.53 14.92 -26.69
N ASP A 168 13.51 13.95 -25.78
CA ASP A 168 12.50 12.90 -25.81
C ASP A 168 11.05 13.41 -25.70
N PHE A 169 10.18 12.56 -26.24
CA PHE A 169 8.76 12.64 -26.01
C PHE A 169 8.44 11.89 -24.72
N GLY A 170 8.05 12.64 -23.69
CA GLY A 170 7.64 12.07 -22.40
C GLY A 170 6.24 11.44 -22.40
N GLU A 171 5.47 11.60 -23.48
CA GLU A 171 4.05 11.25 -23.55
C GLU A 171 3.61 10.76 -24.92
N ALA A 172 2.50 10.01 -24.95
CA ALA A 172 1.92 9.51 -26.18
C ALA A 172 1.31 10.65 -27.02
N PRO A 173 1.24 10.47 -28.35
CA PRO A 173 0.62 11.45 -29.23
C PRO A 173 -0.88 11.65 -29.00
N MET A 174 -1.41 12.77 -29.48
CA MET A 174 -2.86 13.03 -29.52
C MET A 174 -3.34 13.21 -30.95
N MET A 175 -4.48 12.62 -31.30
CA MET A 175 -5.13 12.84 -32.59
C MET A 175 -6.16 13.96 -32.50
N LEU A 176 -6.23 14.79 -33.53
CA LEU A 176 -7.25 15.82 -33.65
C LEU A 176 -7.66 16.05 -35.10
N THR A 177 -8.95 16.28 -35.33
CA THR A 177 -9.45 16.78 -36.61
C THR A 177 -9.59 18.28 -36.56
N ILE A 178 -8.85 19.00 -37.39
CA ILE A 178 -8.86 20.47 -37.50
C ILE A 178 -9.46 20.93 -38.83
N PHE A 179 -9.87 22.21 -38.89
CA PHE A 179 -10.35 22.84 -40.11
C PHE A 179 -9.41 23.97 -40.54
N VAL A 180 -8.69 23.78 -41.64
CA VAL A 180 -7.69 24.73 -42.15
C VAL A 180 -8.04 25.15 -43.57
N ASN A 181 -8.19 26.45 -43.81
CA ASN A 181 -8.42 27.03 -45.14
C ASN A 181 -9.60 26.42 -45.92
N GLY A 182 -10.67 26.00 -45.24
CA GLY A 182 -11.85 25.42 -45.89
C GLY A 182 -11.83 23.89 -46.03
N THR A 183 -10.76 23.23 -45.57
CA THR A 183 -10.57 21.79 -45.66
C THR A 183 -10.40 21.19 -44.27
N THR A 184 -11.07 20.07 -44.01
CA THR A 184 -10.83 19.25 -42.82
C THR A 184 -9.51 18.51 -42.96
N LYS A 185 -8.64 18.60 -41.95
CA LYS A 185 -7.38 17.87 -41.86
C LYS A 185 -7.30 17.14 -40.53
N ASP A 186 -6.87 15.89 -40.56
CA ASP A 186 -6.51 15.17 -39.34
C ASP A 186 -5.03 15.44 -39.04
N ILE A 187 -4.73 15.70 -37.79
CA ILE A 187 -3.37 15.98 -37.32
C ILE A 187 -3.06 15.14 -36.11
N VAL A 188 -1.77 14.91 -35.90
CA VAL A 188 -1.26 14.30 -34.69
C VAL A 188 -0.33 15.27 -33.98
N VAL A 189 -0.57 15.46 -32.69
CA VAL A 189 0.11 16.45 -31.87
C VAL A 189 0.94 15.76 -30.80
N ALA A 190 2.17 16.23 -30.63
CA ALA A 190 3.07 15.75 -29.61
C ALA A 190 3.78 16.90 -28.91
N VAL A 191 4.13 16.70 -27.64
CA VAL A 191 4.87 17.68 -26.85
C VAL A 191 6.16 17.05 -26.34
N GLN A 192 7.27 17.70 -26.62
CA GLN A 192 8.61 17.25 -26.23
C GLN A 192 9.00 17.82 -24.88
N LYS A 193 9.84 17.08 -24.14
CA LYS A 193 10.44 17.58 -22.90
C LYS A 193 11.31 18.82 -23.12
N SER A 194 11.88 18.97 -24.31
CA SER A 194 12.62 20.16 -24.77
C SER A 194 11.82 21.47 -24.74
N GLY A 195 10.49 21.40 -24.59
CA GLY A 195 9.63 22.59 -24.53
C GLY A 195 9.01 22.95 -25.87
N PHE A 196 8.97 22.02 -26.83
CA PHE A 196 8.30 22.20 -28.12
C PHE A 196 7.01 21.40 -28.21
N ALA A 197 6.03 21.98 -28.89
CA ALA A 197 4.85 21.27 -29.37
C ALA A 197 4.88 21.20 -30.90
N TRP A 198 4.49 20.06 -31.44
CA TRP A 198 4.53 19.75 -32.86
C TRP A 198 3.16 19.26 -33.31
N ALA A 199 2.71 19.70 -34.49
CA ALA A 199 1.61 19.06 -35.21
C ALA A 199 2.11 18.52 -36.54
N LEU A 200 1.79 17.26 -36.79
CA LEU A 200 2.14 16.53 -38.00
C LEU A 200 0.86 16.15 -38.74
N ASP A 201 0.92 16.14 -40.06
CA ASP A 201 -0.15 15.62 -40.89
C ASP A 201 -0.29 14.13 -40.65
N HIS A 202 -1.54 13.71 -40.49
CA HIS A 202 -1.94 12.35 -40.21
C HIS A 202 -1.39 11.34 -41.25
N ASP A 203 -1.42 11.70 -42.55
CA ASP A 203 -1.24 10.74 -43.65
C ASP A 203 0.23 10.47 -43.97
N ASP A 204 1.06 11.51 -43.90
CA ASP A 204 2.45 11.46 -44.34
C ASP A 204 3.45 11.95 -43.29
N GLY A 205 2.96 12.39 -42.12
CA GLY A 205 3.79 12.90 -41.03
C GLY A 205 4.32 14.31 -41.26
N ASN A 206 3.99 14.99 -42.37
CA ASN A 206 4.57 16.30 -42.66
C ASN A 206 4.26 17.31 -41.55
N ILE A 207 5.29 18.04 -41.11
CA ILE A 207 5.13 19.07 -40.07
C ILE A 207 4.20 20.17 -40.58
N ILE A 208 3.08 20.37 -39.89
CA ILE A 208 2.12 21.44 -40.16
C ILE A 208 2.52 22.71 -39.43
N TRP A 209 2.86 22.58 -38.14
CA TRP A 209 3.40 23.66 -37.33
C TRP A 209 4.26 23.12 -36.20
N SER A 210 5.16 23.97 -35.71
CA SER A 210 5.91 23.75 -34.48
C SER A 210 5.89 25.02 -33.64
N THR A 211 5.81 24.87 -32.32
CA THR A 211 5.72 26.00 -31.39
C THR A 211 6.64 25.77 -30.19
N ALA A 212 7.54 26.74 -29.97
CA ALA A 212 8.35 26.80 -28.77
C ALA A 212 7.51 27.37 -27.62
N LEU A 213 7.35 26.59 -26.56
CA LEU A 213 6.58 26.95 -25.37
C LEU A 213 7.38 27.76 -24.35
N ASN A 214 8.72 27.72 -24.46
CA ASN A 214 9.65 28.42 -23.57
C ASN A 214 10.22 29.67 -24.26
N GLY A 215 10.11 30.83 -23.60
CA GLY A 215 10.41 32.15 -24.17
C GLY A 215 11.88 32.48 -24.47
N ASP A 216 12.84 31.62 -24.08
CA ASP A 216 14.29 31.85 -24.25
C ASP A 216 14.83 31.14 -25.50
N VAL A 217 14.38 31.57 -26.68
CA VAL A 217 14.95 31.11 -27.97
C VAL A 217 16.29 31.80 -28.29
N GLY A 218 16.84 32.58 -27.35
CA GLY A 218 18.03 33.42 -27.55
C GLY A 218 19.28 33.02 -26.76
N SER A 219 19.22 32.00 -25.90
CA SER A 219 20.39 31.52 -25.17
C SER A 219 20.29 30.02 -24.89
N TRP A 220 20.70 29.23 -25.88
CA TRP A 220 21.16 27.85 -25.66
C TRP A 220 22.38 27.91 -24.72
N THR A 221 22.13 28.02 -23.42
CA THR A 221 23.15 27.81 -22.40
C THR A 221 22.98 26.39 -21.90
N TRP A 222 24.09 25.65 -21.87
CA TRP A 222 24.33 24.26 -21.47
C TRP A 222 23.85 23.88 -20.03
N TRP A 223 22.87 24.61 -19.49
CA TRP A 223 22.39 24.55 -18.12
C TRP A 223 20.84 24.55 -18.04
N SER A 224 20.13 24.25 -19.13
CA SER A 224 18.65 24.23 -19.21
C SER A 224 17.99 22.86 -18.97
N HIS A 225 18.73 21.87 -18.45
CA HIS A 225 18.38 20.44 -18.31
C HIS A 225 17.26 20.06 -17.31
N ARG A 226 16.26 20.92 -17.08
CA ARG A 226 15.27 20.69 -16.00
C ARG A 226 13.86 21.22 -16.29
N ARG A 227 13.54 21.50 -17.56
CA ARG A 227 12.19 21.85 -17.99
C ARG A 227 11.58 20.62 -18.66
N ARG A 228 10.40 20.19 -18.23
CA ARG A 228 9.77 18.94 -18.72
C ARG A 228 8.31 19.19 -19.05
N ASN A 229 7.87 18.79 -20.25
CA ASN A 229 6.46 18.68 -20.58
C ASN A 229 6.08 17.21 -20.43
N MET A 230 4.99 16.94 -19.70
CA MET A 230 4.64 15.59 -19.27
C MET A 230 3.16 15.27 -19.50
N GLY A 231 2.55 15.99 -20.44
CA GLY A 231 1.30 15.59 -21.06
C GLY A 231 0.43 16.71 -21.56
N ALA A 232 -0.41 16.34 -22.51
CA ALA A 232 -1.28 17.25 -23.20
C ALA A 232 -2.68 16.64 -23.35
N ALA A 233 -3.66 17.52 -23.54
CA ALA A 233 -5.03 17.18 -23.84
C ALA A 233 -5.52 18.08 -24.97
N THR A 234 -6.53 17.65 -25.70
CA THR A 234 -7.11 18.45 -26.77
C THR A 234 -8.62 18.62 -26.56
N ASP A 235 -9.13 19.73 -27.09
CA ASP A 235 -10.52 19.82 -27.55
C ASP A 235 -10.51 20.04 -29.07
N GLU A 236 -11.68 20.04 -29.72
CA GLU A 236 -11.82 20.18 -31.18
C GLU A 236 -11.03 21.34 -31.82
N LYS A 237 -10.56 22.33 -31.04
CA LYS A 237 -9.87 23.53 -31.56
C LYS A 237 -8.54 23.84 -30.88
N LYS A 238 -8.24 23.23 -29.73
CA LYS A 238 -7.11 23.62 -28.89
C LYS A 238 -6.30 22.45 -28.39
N VAL A 239 -5.02 22.72 -28.19
CA VAL A 239 -4.07 21.83 -27.53
C VAL A 239 -3.72 22.45 -26.19
N TYR A 240 -3.89 21.70 -25.11
CA TYR A 240 -3.56 22.08 -23.75
C TYR A 240 -2.37 21.26 -23.27
N THR A 241 -1.41 21.86 -22.58
CA THR A 241 -0.24 21.15 -22.03
C THR A 241 0.27 21.83 -20.76
N ASN A 242 1.08 21.14 -19.99
CA ASN A 242 1.87 21.72 -18.91
C ASN A 242 3.30 22.06 -19.35
N ILE A 243 3.92 22.98 -18.62
CA ILE A 243 5.36 23.28 -18.66
C ILE A 243 5.88 23.17 -17.23
N ALA A 244 6.64 22.12 -16.93
CA ALA A 244 7.29 21.96 -15.64
C ALA A 244 8.63 22.69 -15.61
N ASN A 245 8.95 23.34 -14.50
CA ASN A 245 10.30 23.81 -14.22
C ASN A 245 10.85 23.21 -12.92
N SER A 246 11.91 22.43 -13.02
CA SER A 246 12.57 21.77 -11.88
C SER A 246 13.94 22.37 -11.53
N ASP A 247 14.38 23.44 -12.19
CA ASP A 247 15.61 24.16 -11.83
C ASP A 247 15.41 25.27 -10.78
N GLY A 248 14.16 25.65 -10.51
CA GLY A 248 13.81 26.73 -9.58
C GLY A 248 14.21 28.13 -10.05
N LYS A 249 14.73 28.28 -11.27
CA LYS A 249 15.04 29.58 -11.89
C LYS A 249 13.76 30.23 -12.40
N ASN A 250 13.74 31.57 -12.41
CA ASN A 250 12.63 32.31 -12.98
C ASN A 250 12.59 32.14 -14.50
N PHE A 251 11.41 31.85 -15.04
CA PHE A 251 11.13 31.93 -16.47
C PHE A 251 9.74 32.55 -16.71
N THR A 252 9.55 33.12 -17.90
CA THR A 252 8.30 33.78 -18.30
C THR A 252 7.49 32.88 -19.24
N LEU A 253 6.24 32.61 -18.90
CA LEU A 253 5.30 31.84 -19.73
C LEU A 253 4.62 32.74 -20.77
N LYS A 254 4.96 32.67 -22.05
CA LYS A 254 4.25 33.47 -23.09
C LYS A 254 2.83 32.92 -23.35
N PRO A 255 1.83 33.77 -23.70
CA PRO A 255 1.88 35.22 -23.84
C PRO A 255 1.77 35.99 -22.51
N SER A 256 1.57 35.31 -21.38
CA SER A 256 1.59 35.94 -20.06
C SER A 256 2.96 36.60 -19.77
N THR A 257 2.94 37.69 -18.99
CA THR A 257 4.16 38.33 -18.49
C THR A 257 4.51 37.88 -17.06
N ARG A 258 3.82 36.86 -16.52
CA ARG A 258 4.13 36.32 -15.19
C ARG A 258 5.38 35.44 -15.23
N ASN A 259 6.27 35.72 -14.29
CA ASN A 259 7.40 34.85 -13.98
C ASN A 259 6.95 33.75 -13.02
N THR A 260 7.46 32.54 -13.22
CA THR A 260 7.29 31.41 -12.31
C THR A 260 8.61 30.65 -12.16
N THR A 261 8.79 29.99 -11.01
CA THR A 261 9.93 29.11 -10.73
C THR A 261 9.58 27.63 -10.84
N GLY A 262 8.29 27.28 -10.84
CA GLY A 262 7.82 25.88 -10.80
C GLY A 262 7.12 25.39 -12.06
N GLY A 263 6.48 26.28 -12.82
CA GLY A 263 5.81 25.91 -14.06
C GLY A 263 4.41 26.47 -14.21
N GLY A 264 3.68 25.94 -15.19
CA GLY A 264 2.31 26.32 -15.45
C GLY A 264 1.65 25.52 -16.58
N TRP A 265 0.50 26.00 -17.01
CA TRP A 265 -0.32 25.41 -18.06
C TRP A 265 -0.45 26.36 -19.25
N VAL A 266 -0.56 25.79 -20.45
CA VAL A 266 -0.61 26.53 -21.71
C VAL A 266 -1.68 25.95 -22.61
N ALA A 267 -2.38 26.83 -23.33
CA ALA A 267 -3.25 26.45 -24.45
C ALA A 267 -2.74 27.03 -25.76
N MET A 268 -2.85 26.24 -26.83
CA MET A 268 -2.50 26.59 -28.20
C MET A 268 -3.69 26.38 -29.12
N ASP A 269 -3.76 27.15 -30.19
CA ASP A 269 -4.65 26.89 -31.31
C ASP A 269 -4.13 25.68 -32.10
N ALA A 270 -4.99 24.67 -32.28
CA ALA A 270 -4.58 23.43 -32.92
C ALA A 270 -4.30 23.57 -34.43
N THR A 271 -4.79 24.64 -35.06
CA THR A 271 -4.63 24.84 -36.51
C THR A 271 -3.29 25.43 -36.90
N ASN A 272 -2.68 26.23 -36.02
CA ASN A 272 -1.49 27.02 -36.34
C ASN A 272 -0.44 27.04 -35.22
N GLY A 273 -0.69 26.39 -34.09
CA GLY A 273 0.22 26.32 -32.95
C GLY A 273 0.27 27.60 -32.11
N GLN A 274 -0.49 28.64 -32.45
CA GLN A 274 -0.42 29.92 -31.74
C GLN A 274 -0.81 29.74 -30.27
N VAL A 275 0.08 30.15 -29.36
CA VAL A 275 -0.22 30.15 -27.92
C VAL A 275 -1.32 31.16 -27.62
N LEU A 276 -2.45 30.67 -27.10
CA LEU A 276 -3.65 31.45 -26.78
C LEU A 276 -3.58 32.06 -25.38
N TRP A 277 -3.19 31.26 -24.38
CA TRP A 277 -3.03 31.70 -22.99
C TRP A 277 -2.02 30.83 -22.25
N SER A 278 -1.51 31.37 -21.14
CA SER A 278 -0.66 30.65 -20.20
C SER A 278 -0.94 31.05 -18.76
N THR A 279 -0.97 30.07 -17.86
CA THR A 279 -1.30 30.24 -16.44
C THR A 279 -0.19 29.62 -15.58
N ALA A 280 0.54 30.45 -14.85
CA ALA A 280 1.55 29.99 -13.89
C ALA A 280 0.87 29.36 -12.66
N ASP A 281 1.48 28.31 -12.09
CA ASP A 281 1.06 27.78 -10.79
C ASP A 281 1.23 28.87 -9.72
N PRO A 282 0.12 29.32 -9.06
CA PRO A 282 0.17 30.30 -7.99
C PRO A 282 1.12 29.94 -6.83
N THR A 283 1.37 28.65 -6.61
CA THR A 283 2.25 28.16 -5.54
C THR A 283 3.71 28.00 -5.96
N ASN A 284 4.03 28.19 -7.24
CA ASN A 284 5.34 27.88 -7.82
C ASN A 284 5.78 26.42 -7.58
N GLY A 285 4.83 25.50 -7.44
CA GLY A 285 5.13 24.06 -7.46
C GLY A 285 5.46 23.59 -8.88
N THR A 286 6.12 22.44 -8.96
CA THR A 286 6.38 21.81 -10.25
C THR A 286 5.07 21.24 -10.80
N VAL A 287 4.74 21.58 -12.03
CA VAL A 287 3.54 21.04 -12.71
C VAL A 287 4.01 19.91 -13.62
N SER A 288 4.04 18.67 -13.13
CA SER A 288 4.59 17.52 -13.88
C SER A 288 3.55 16.47 -14.30
N GLY A 289 2.28 16.63 -13.93
CA GLY A 289 1.20 15.73 -14.35
C GLY A 289 0.57 16.17 -15.67
N PRO A 290 -0.01 15.24 -16.45
CA PRO A 290 -0.75 15.58 -17.66
C PRO A 290 -2.00 16.41 -17.33
N VAL A 291 -2.40 17.27 -18.27
CA VAL A 291 -3.65 18.05 -18.17
C VAL A 291 -4.85 17.23 -18.59
N THR A 292 -6.01 17.52 -17.99
CA THR A 292 -7.29 16.88 -18.36
C THR A 292 -8.28 17.95 -18.76
N VAL A 293 -9.06 17.74 -19.83
CA VAL A 293 -10.05 18.72 -20.31
C VAL A 293 -11.42 18.09 -20.35
N ALA A 294 -12.42 18.79 -19.81
CA ALA A 294 -13.83 18.40 -19.92
C ALA A 294 -14.73 19.62 -20.02
N ASN A 295 -15.61 19.65 -21.01
CA ASN A 295 -16.62 20.71 -21.22
C ASN A 295 -16.03 22.14 -21.16
N GLY A 296 -14.84 22.35 -21.73
CA GLY A 296 -14.17 23.65 -21.77
C GLY A 296 -13.48 24.05 -20.47
N VAL A 297 -13.34 23.14 -19.49
CA VAL A 297 -12.55 23.33 -18.27
C VAL A 297 -11.28 22.49 -18.34
N VAL A 298 -10.14 23.08 -18.02
CA VAL A 298 -8.82 22.45 -17.99
C VAL A 298 -8.44 22.19 -16.54
N PHE A 299 -8.09 20.95 -16.21
CA PHE A 299 -7.66 20.55 -14.88
C PHE A 299 -6.15 20.29 -14.86
N GLY A 300 -5.48 20.83 -13.84
CA GLY A 300 -4.03 20.76 -13.67
C GLY A 300 -3.65 20.50 -12.21
N GLY A 301 -2.72 19.57 -11.96
CA GLY A 301 -2.19 19.27 -10.63
C GLY A 301 -0.78 19.83 -10.42
N SER A 302 -0.45 20.15 -9.17
CA SER A 302 0.88 20.62 -8.77
C SER A 302 1.54 19.68 -7.76
N THR A 303 2.86 19.55 -7.86
CA THR A 303 3.67 18.84 -6.86
C THR A 303 4.02 19.72 -5.65
N TYR A 304 3.41 20.89 -5.50
CA TYR A 304 3.54 21.65 -4.26
C TYR A 304 3.08 20.78 -3.07
N LYS A 305 3.67 20.99 -1.89
CA LYS A 305 3.46 20.14 -0.69
C LYS A 305 2.00 20.01 -0.24
N GLU A 306 1.12 20.93 -0.66
CA GLU A 306 -0.32 20.91 -0.35
C GLU A 306 -1.17 20.26 -1.45
N GLY A 307 -0.58 19.92 -2.60
CA GLY A 307 -1.28 19.30 -3.72
C GLY A 307 -2.39 20.13 -4.32
N PRO A 308 -2.17 21.40 -4.68
CA PRO A 308 -3.24 22.16 -5.28
C PRO A 308 -3.58 21.57 -6.66
N VAL A 309 -4.86 21.32 -6.85
CA VAL A 309 -5.50 21.05 -8.13
C VAL A 309 -6.23 22.31 -8.55
N TYR A 310 -6.11 22.67 -9.82
CA TYR A 310 -6.74 23.85 -10.39
C TYR A 310 -7.69 23.45 -11.50
N ALA A 311 -8.87 24.06 -11.50
CA ALA A 311 -9.71 24.14 -12.69
C ALA A 311 -9.52 25.51 -13.34
N MET A 312 -9.22 25.50 -14.63
CA MET A 312 -9.01 26.70 -15.43
C MET A 312 -10.03 26.78 -16.55
N ASP A 313 -10.49 27.98 -16.86
CA ASP A 313 -11.34 28.21 -18.02
C ASP A 313 -10.52 27.96 -19.30
N GLY A 314 -10.99 27.05 -20.16
CA GLY A 314 -10.29 26.67 -21.37
C GLY A 314 -10.17 27.79 -22.42
N LYS A 315 -10.91 28.91 -22.28
CA LYS A 315 -10.81 30.06 -23.18
C LYS A 315 -9.76 31.07 -22.74
N SER A 316 -9.62 31.33 -21.45
CA SER A 316 -8.81 32.40 -20.90
C SER A 316 -7.62 31.94 -20.07
N GLY A 317 -7.65 30.70 -19.57
CA GLY A 317 -6.71 30.19 -18.58
C GLY A 317 -6.99 30.68 -17.15
N GLU A 318 -8.08 31.43 -16.92
CA GLU A 318 -8.45 31.92 -15.59
C GLU A 318 -8.74 30.75 -14.65
N ILE A 319 -8.15 30.76 -13.45
CA ILE A 319 -8.41 29.75 -12.42
C ILE A 319 -9.83 29.96 -11.89
N LEU A 320 -10.73 29.05 -12.25
CA LEU A 320 -12.12 29.03 -11.80
C LEU A 320 -12.23 28.64 -10.33
N TRP A 321 -11.43 27.64 -9.91
CA TRP A 321 -11.31 27.23 -8.51
C TRP A 321 -9.99 26.48 -8.29
N SER A 322 -9.57 26.40 -7.03
CA SER A 322 -8.48 25.52 -6.59
C SER A 322 -8.91 24.65 -5.40
N TYR A 323 -8.31 23.47 -5.28
CA TYR A 323 -8.54 22.55 -4.16
C TYR A 323 -7.21 21.91 -3.74
N ASN A 324 -6.90 21.95 -2.45
CA ASN A 324 -5.69 21.32 -1.90
C ASN A 324 -5.99 19.88 -1.51
N THR A 325 -5.35 18.91 -2.18
CA THR A 325 -5.50 17.48 -1.86
C THR A 325 -4.71 17.05 -0.63
N GLY A 326 -3.75 17.86 -0.21
CA GLY A 326 -3.00 17.73 1.05
C GLY A 326 -1.60 17.12 0.94
N ALA A 327 -1.18 16.68 -0.23
CA ALA A 327 0.19 16.27 -0.60
C ALA A 327 0.35 16.27 -2.15
N THR A 328 1.47 15.79 -2.67
CA THR A 328 1.82 16.02 -4.08
C THR A 328 0.88 15.33 -5.07
N VAL A 329 0.48 16.07 -6.12
CA VAL A 329 -0.28 15.55 -7.26
C VAL A 329 0.67 15.37 -8.45
N PHE A 330 1.02 14.11 -8.73
CA PHE A 330 1.91 13.73 -9.85
C PHE A 330 1.15 13.21 -11.06
N GLY A 331 0.01 12.54 -10.85
CA GLY A 331 -0.75 11.86 -11.91
C GLY A 331 -1.76 12.77 -12.61
N GLY A 332 -2.22 12.32 -13.78
CA GLY A 332 -3.35 12.91 -14.47
C GLY A 332 -4.66 12.78 -13.71
N MET A 333 -5.61 13.64 -14.02
CA MET A 333 -6.96 13.58 -13.45
C MET A 333 -7.90 12.85 -14.41
N SER A 334 -8.92 12.17 -13.88
CA SER A 334 -10.01 11.65 -14.70
C SER A 334 -11.31 12.38 -14.39
N VAL A 335 -12.17 12.54 -15.39
CA VAL A 335 -13.47 13.20 -15.25
C VAL A 335 -14.55 12.20 -15.63
N ASN A 336 -15.51 11.98 -14.74
CA ASN A 336 -16.69 11.18 -15.03
C ASN A 336 -17.89 11.68 -14.20
N ASP A 337 -19.08 11.69 -14.80
CA ASP A 337 -20.36 12.03 -14.14
C ASP A 337 -20.34 13.33 -13.31
N GLY A 338 -19.63 14.35 -13.80
CA GLY A 338 -19.50 15.65 -13.11
C GLY A 338 -18.49 15.70 -11.96
N CYS A 339 -17.80 14.59 -11.69
CA CYS A 339 -16.73 14.49 -10.72
C CYS A 339 -15.36 14.49 -11.41
N ILE A 340 -14.37 15.05 -10.71
CA ILE A 340 -12.95 14.86 -11.04
C ILE A 340 -12.33 13.91 -10.01
N TYR A 341 -11.47 13.00 -10.46
CA TYR A 341 -10.73 12.08 -9.60
C TYR A 341 -9.24 12.38 -9.72
N VAL A 342 -8.58 12.55 -8.58
CA VAL A 342 -7.18 12.97 -8.49
C VAL A 342 -6.38 11.87 -7.80
N GLY A 343 -5.37 11.32 -8.48
CA GLY A 343 -4.41 10.42 -7.87
C GLY A 343 -3.43 11.19 -6.98
N HIS A 344 -3.37 10.83 -5.70
CA HIS A 344 -2.67 11.59 -4.68
C HIS A 344 -1.67 10.72 -3.88
N GLY A 345 -0.51 11.28 -3.52
CA GLY A 345 0.64 10.55 -2.99
C GLY A 345 0.68 10.26 -1.48
N TYR A 346 -0.45 10.20 -0.76
CA TYR A 346 -0.38 9.80 0.65
C TYR A 346 0.06 8.34 0.79
N ARG A 347 0.95 8.10 1.75
CA ARG A 347 1.34 6.75 2.18
C ARG A 347 0.37 6.34 3.27
N ASP A 348 -0.82 5.92 2.88
CA ASP A 348 -1.91 5.61 3.79
C ASP A 348 -1.69 4.29 4.56
N TRP A 349 -2.37 4.19 5.70
CA TRP A 349 -2.45 3.00 6.53
C TRP A 349 -3.94 2.68 6.76
N LEU A 350 -4.50 1.79 5.94
CA LEU A 350 -5.95 1.70 5.73
C LEU A 350 -6.71 0.81 6.73
N SER A 351 -5.99 -0.09 7.40
CA SER A 351 -6.55 -1.10 8.30
C SER A 351 -5.50 -1.52 9.32
N HIS A 352 -5.82 -2.49 10.19
CA HIS A 352 -4.86 -2.98 11.20
C HIS A 352 -3.52 -3.37 10.57
N GLY A 353 -3.56 -4.17 9.51
CA GLY A 353 -2.40 -4.67 8.78
C GLY A 353 -1.72 -3.67 7.84
N GLY A 354 -2.26 -2.46 7.70
CA GLY A 354 -1.87 -1.44 6.72
C GLY A 354 -2.45 -1.68 5.32
N ASN A 355 -2.62 -2.94 4.91
CA ASN A 355 -3.15 -3.33 3.60
C ASN A 355 -3.89 -4.70 3.65
N LEU A 356 -4.30 -5.21 2.48
CA LEU A 356 -5.00 -6.48 2.30
C LEU A 356 -4.17 -7.72 2.67
N LEU A 357 -2.85 -7.60 2.78
CA LEU A 357 -1.93 -8.71 3.01
C LEU A 357 -1.63 -8.93 4.51
N ASN A 358 -2.13 -8.02 5.37
CA ASN A 358 -1.93 -8.01 6.81
C ASN A 358 -0.45 -8.03 7.25
N ARG A 359 0.45 -7.39 6.49
CA ARG A 359 1.91 -7.47 6.72
C ARG A 359 2.43 -6.52 7.80
N ARG A 360 1.63 -5.53 8.20
CA ARG A 360 2.05 -4.44 9.09
C ARG A 360 3.37 -3.79 8.64
N PHE A 361 3.53 -3.66 7.33
CA PHE A 361 4.71 -3.11 6.68
C PHE A 361 4.35 -1.88 5.86
N ALA A 362 4.99 -0.76 6.20
CA ALA A 362 4.94 0.47 5.44
C ALA A 362 5.86 0.37 4.22
N GLU A 363 5.48 -0.45 3.24
CA GLU A 363 6.29 -0.76 2.05
C GLU A 363 6.75 0.49 1.29
N LYS A 364 5.94 1.54 1.32
CA LYS A 364 6.20 2.78 0.63
C LYS A 364 7.04 3.76 1.45
N GLU A 365 7.28 3.53 2.74
CA GLU A 365 8.02 4.46 3.59
C GLU A 365 9.49 4.64 3.14
N THR A 366 10.04 5.86 3.25
CA THR A 366 11.39 6.20 2.75
C THR A 366 12.10 7.26 3.59
N LYS A 367 11.35 8.01 4.42
CA LYS A 367 11.87 9.05 5.32
C LYS A 367 12.36 8.46 6.63
N ILE A 368 11.64 7.48 7.18
CA ILE A 368 12.12 6.67 8.31
C ILE A 368 13.06 5.60 7.75
N SER A 369 14.22 5.43 8.36
CA SER A 369 15.24 4.42 8.04
C SER A 369 16.17 4.25 9.24
N PRO A 370 17.03 3.22 9.30
CA PRO A 370 18.02 3.09 10.37
C PRO A 370 18.89 4.35 10.57
N GLU A 371 19.21 5.06 9.48
CA GLU A 371 20.05 6.26 9.49
C GLU A 371 19.30 7.52 9.98
N THR A 372 17.98 7.54 9.88
CA THR A 372 17.16 8.72 10.12
C THR A 372 16.29 8.60 11.37
N VAL A 373 15.95 7.38 11.82
CA VAL A 373 15.00 7.12 12.91
C VAL A 373 15.39 7.79 14.23
N SER A 374 16.68 7.98 14.49
CA SER A 374 17.18 8.73 15.66
C SER A 374 16.72 10.20 15.70
N LYS A 375 16.26 10.74 14.56
CA LYS A 375 15.69 12.08 14.40
C LYS A 375 14.18 12.14 14.60
N LEU A 376 13.48 11.02 14.87
CA LEU A 376 12.06 11.06 15.21
C LEU A 376 11.83 11.98 16.42
N ARG A 377 10.89 12.92 16.27
CA ARG A 377 10.49 13.85 17.35
C ARG A 377 8.97 13.87 17.46
N LEU A 378 8.49 14.11 18.68
CA LEU A 378 7.07 14.37 18.93
C LEU A 378 6.64 15.58 18.09
N LYS A 379 5.71 15.38 17.16
CA LYS A 379 5.15 16.44 16.32
C LYS A 379 3.93 17.04 16.98
N TRP A 380 3.01 16.20 17.44
CA TRP A 380 1.81 16.61 18.17
C TRP A 380 1.29 15.46 19.03
N LYS A 381 0.43 15.81 19.99
CA LYS A 381 -0.36 14.88 20.80
C LYS A 381 -1.83 15.29 20.80
N PHE A 382 -2.73 14.32 20.87
CA PHE A 382 -4.16 14.53 21.01
C PHE A 382 -4.66 13.82 22.27
N GLU A 383 -5.33 14.55 23.15
CA GLU A 383 -5.88 14.03 24.41
C GLU A 383 -7.34 13.61 24.20
N ALA A 384 -7.58 12.30 24.18
CA ALA A 384 -8.91 11.68 24.27
C ALA A 384 -9.34 11.52 25.74
N GLY A 385 -10.41 10.77 25.99
CA GLY A 385 -10.94 10.56 27.34
C GLY A 385 -10.37 9.34 28.08
N ARG A 386 -9.87 8.33 27.37
CA ARG A 386 -9.44 7.05 27.96
C ARG A 386 -8.49 6.27 27.04
N ASP A 387 -8.10 5.07 27.47
CA ASP A 387 -7.17 4.16 26.80
C ASP A 387 -7.43 4.08 25.29
N ILE A 388 -6.34 4.01 24.52
CA ILE A 388 -6.37 3.88 23.06
C ILE A 388 -5.55 2.63 22.72
N THR A 389 -6.23 1.51 22.50
CA THR A 389 -5.61 0.20 22.23
C THR A 389 -5.68 -0.22 20.77
N ALA A 390 -6.40 0.53 19.94
CA ALA A 390 -6.46 0.28 18.51
C ALA A 390 -5.20 0.78 17.81
N THR A 391 -4.82 0.16 16.69
CA THR A 391 -3.89 0.81 15.75
C THR A 391 -4.65 1.97 15.09
N PRO A 392 -4.13 3.19 15.05
CA PRO A 392 -4.76 4.27 14.29
C PRO A 392 -4.76 3.96 12.78
N SER A 393 -5.78 4.41 12.06
CA SER A 393 -5.78 4.35 10.59
C SER A 393 -5.50 5.73 10.04
N VAL A 394 -4.68 5.80 9.00
CA VAL A 394 -4.25 7.06 8.38
C VAL A 394 -4.69 7.06 6.93
N PHE A 395 -5.53 8.02 6.56
CA PHE A 395 -6.03 8.14 5.20
C PHE A 395 -6.29 9.60 4.86
N GLU A 396 -5.79 10.06 3.72
CA GLU A 396 -6.04 11.40 3.18
C GLU A 396 -5.78 12.54 4.18
N GLY A 397 -4.63 12.53 4.85
CA GLY A 397 -4.27 13.61 5.77
C GLY A 397 -5.04 13.57 7.09
N ARG A 398 -5.70 12.45 7.41
CA ARG A 398 -6.50 12.27 8.63
C ARG A 398 -6.08 11.02 9.37
N VAL A 399 -6.21 11.05 10.70
CA VAL A 399 -5.95 9.92 11.59
C VAL A 399 -7.24 9.57 12.32
N TYR A 400 -7.65 8.31 12.20
CA TYR A 400 -8.89 7.77 12.77
C TYR A 400 -8.58 6.74 13.85
N PHE A 401 -9.25 6.85 14.99
CA PHE A 401 -9.03 5.93 16.10
C PHE A 401 -10.22 5.95 17.09
N PRO A 402 -10.60 4.81 17.68
CA PRO A 402 -11.50 4.76 18.80
C PRO A 402 -10.76 4.93 20.14
N SER A 403 -11.49 5.31 21.18
CA SER A 403 -11.03 5.29 22.57
C SER A 403 -12.05 4.55 23.45
N TRP A 404 -11.55 3.99 24.54
CA TRP A 404 -12.37 3.34 25.57
C TRP A 404 -13.27 4.32 26.35
N ASP A 405 -13.25 5.62 26.02
CA ASP A 405 -14.23 6.62 26.46
C ASP A 405 -15.58 6.52 25.71
N GLY A 406 -15.67 5.64 24.72
CA GLY A 406 -16.87 5.40 23.91
C GLY A 406 -16.98 6.30 22.68
N TYR A 407 -15.91 7.02 22.32
CA TYR A 407 -15.87 7.86 21.13
C TYR A 407 -15.00 7.27 20.01
N LEU A 408 -15.44 7.53 18.78
CA LEU A 408 -14.64 7.42 17.57
C LEU A 408 -14.17 8.81 17.17
N TYR A 409 -12.88 8.97 16.91
CA TYR A 409 -12.24 10.26 16.61
C TYR A 409 -11.68 10.29 15.20
N ALA A 410 -11.72 11.46 14.58
CA ALA A 410 -10.92 11.84 13.43
C ALA A 410 -10.16 13.13 13.71
N VAL A 411 -8.85 13.12 13.52
CA VAL A 411 -7.97 14.28 13.71
C VAL A 411 -7.14 14.54 12.46
N LYS A 412 -6.67 15.77 12.26
CA LYS A 412 -5.77 16.09 11.15
C LYS A 412 -4.40 15.47 11.39
N GLN A 413 -3.85 14.84 10.36
CA GLN A 413 -2.50 14.29 10.37
C GLN A 413 -1.42 15.37 10.53
N SER A 414 -1.70 16.59 10.06
CA SER A 414 -0.77 17.71 10.06
C SER A 414 -0.42 18.21 11.47
N ASP A 415 -1.42 18.36 12.34
CA ASP A 415 -1.28 19.05 13.63
C ASP A 415 -2.06 18.40 14.79
N GLY A 416 -2.79 17.31 14.53
CA GLY A 416 -3.59 16.61 15.54
C GLY A 416 -4.90 17.32 15.90
N SER A 417 -5.28 18.40 15.21
CA SER A 417 -6.53 19.10 15.50
C SER A 417 -7.75 18.22 15.19
N LEU A 418 -8.77 18.32 16.05
CA LEU A 418 -10.01 17.57 15.91
C LEU A 418 -10.74 17.96 14.61
N ILE A 419 -11.15 16.96 13.83
CA ILE A 419 -12.04 17.14 12.68
C ILE A 419 -13.47 16.84 13.12
N TRP A 420 -13.70 15.64 13.64
CA TRP A 420 -14.98 15.22 14.21
C TRP A 420 -14.75 14.14 15.28
N LYS A 421 -15.73 13.99 16.18
CA LYS A 421 -15.83 12.86 17.10
C LYS A 421 -17.27 12.42 17.24
N GLN A 422 -17.49 11.12 17.44
CA GLN A 422 -18.82 10.54 17.56
C GLN A 422 -18.91 9.63 18.77
N ASN A 423 -19.91 9.85 19.61
CA ASN A 423 -20.19 8.94 20.74
C ASN A 423 -20.92 7.71 20.21
N LEU A 424 -20.32 6.53 20.34
CA LEU A 424 -20.84 5.31 19.71
C LEU A 424 -22.20 4.89 20.27
N GLN A 425 -22.43 5.07 21.58
CA GLN A 425 -23.72 4.76 22.19
C GLN A 425 -24.83 5.69 21.70
N GLN A 426 -24.59 7.00 21.65
CA GLN A 426 -25.58 7.97 21.16
C GLN A 426 -25.81 7.82 19.66
N LEU A 427 -24.76 7.54 18.90
CA LEU A 427 -24.81 7.38 17.45
C LEU A 427 -25.65 6.17 17.05
N THR A 428 -25.48 5.04 17.76
CA THR A 428 -26.08 3.76 17.38
C THR A 428 -27.32 3.36 18.19
N GLY A 429 -27.53 3.96 19.36
CA GLY A 429 -28.53 3.52 20.34
C GLY A 429 -28.19 2.20 21.05
N ILE A 430 -27.02 1.63 20.79
CA ILE A 430 -26.58 0.36 21.38
C ILE A 430 -26.08 0.61 22.81
N ASN A 431 -26.65 -0.12 23.77
CA ASN A 431 -26.20 -0.08 25.16
C ASN A 431 -25.07 -1.08 25.40
N SER A 432 -24.09 -0.68 26.22
CA SER A 432 -23.04 -1.58 26.70
C SER A 432 -23.65 -2.76 27.45
N THR A 433 -23.21 -3.98 27.12
CA THR A 433 -23.55 -5.20 27.86
C THR A 433 -22.83 -5.28 29.21
N ARG A 434 -21.89 -4.36 29.50
CA ARG A 434 -21.07 -4.32 30.73
C ARG A 434 -20.27 -5.60 31.00
N VAL A 435 -20.07 -6.41 29.96
CA VAL A 435 -19.24 -7.63 30.02
C VAL A 435 -17.74 -7.30 30.07
N ILE A 436 -17.34 -6.10 29.63
CA ILE A 436 -15.95 -5.66 29.74
C ILE A 436 -15.73 -4.97 31.08
N PHE A 437 -14.85 -5.55 31.90
CA PHE A 437 -14.48 -4.99 33.19
C PHE A 437 -13.98 -3.54 33.07
N ASN A 438 -14.45 -2.70 34.00
CA ASN A 438 -14.13 -1.27 34.09
C ASN A 438 -14.69 -0.42 32.92
N VAL A 439 -15.51 -0.95 32.01
CA VAL A 439 -16.06 -0.19 30.87
C VAL A 439 -17.59 -0.25 30.89
N ASN A 440 -18.23 0.90 31.12
CA ASN A 440 -19.69 1.02 31.21
C ASN A 440 -20.33 1.72 30.00
N VAL A 441 -19.56 1.95 28.94
CA VAL A 441 -19.97 2.65 27.72
C VAL A 441 -19.78 1.75 26.51
N THR A 442 -20.53 2.00 25.45
CA THR A 442 -20.32 1.32 24.17
C THR A 442 -19.03 1.85 23.55
N ALA A 443 -18.04 0.97 23.39
CA ALA A 443 -16.72 1.32 22.90
C ALA A 443 -16.27 0.35 21.81
N SER A 444 -15.29 0.78 21.02
CA SER A 444 -14.61 -0.05 20.04
C SER A 444 -13.13 -0.14 20.41
N ARG A 445 -12.55 -1.31 20.18
CA ARG A 445 -11.10 -1.52 20.23
C ARG A 445 -10.51 -1.91 18.88
N THR A 446 -11.36 -2.12 17.88
CA THR A 446 -10.94 -2.52 16.54
C THR A 446 -10.26 -1.36 15.83
N THR A 447 -9.22 -1.64 15.06
CA THR A 447 -8.66 -0.65 14.14
C THR A 447 -9.73 -0.24 13.11
N PRO A 448 -10.05 1.06 12.97
CA PRO A 448 -10.99 1.51 11.94
C PRO A 448 -10.53 1.13 10.54
N THR A 449 -11.40 0.51 9.75
CA THR A 449 -11.08 0.12 8.36
C THR A 449 -11.62 1.15 7.39
N ILE A 450 -10.76 1.65 6.50
CA ILE A 450 -11.15 2.55 5.41
C ILE A 450 -11.80 1.71 4.30
N ALA A 451 -13.04 2.02 3.94
CA ALA A 451 -13.84 1.32 2.96
C ALA A 451 -14.55 2.31 2.02
N ASP A 452 -13.91 2.65 0.90
CA ASP A 452 -14.33 3.74 0.01
C ASP A 452 -14.51 5.07 0.78
N ASP A 453 -15.74 5.56 0.90
CA ASP A 453 -16.13 6.77 1.64
C ASP A 453 -16.53 6.50 3.10
N LEU A 454 -16.37 5.26 3.57
CA LEU A 454 -16.78 4.77 4.88
C LEU A 454 -15.59 4.43 5.78
N LEU A 455 -15.86 4.54 7.08
CA LEU A 455 -15.03 4.05 8.16
C LEU A 455 -15.81 2.98 8.92
N ILE A 456 -15.30 1.75 8.93
CA ILE A 456 -15.98 0.60 9.52
C ILE A 456 -15.24 0.12 10.78
N ILE A 457 -15.97 -0.10 11.87
CA ILE A 457 -15.45 -0.59 13.16
C ILE A 457 -16.34 -1.68 13.76
N GLY A 458 -15.76 -2.53 14.61
CA GLY A 458 -16.48 -3.46 15.46
C GLY A 458 -16.68 -2.90 16.88
N ILE A 459 -17.79 -3.29 17.52
CA ILE A 459 -18.13 -2.90 18.90
C ILE A 459 -17.71 -4.01 19.86
N SER A 460 -17.06 -3.62 20.96
CA SER A 460 -16.56 -4.53 21.99
C SER A 460 -17.67 -5.03 22.94
N GLY A 461 -18.86 -5.32 22.42
CA GLY A 461 -20.02 -5.83 23.18
C GLY A 461 -21.20 -4.85 23.24
N PRO A 462 -22.37 -5.22 22.66
CA PRO A 462 -22.68 -6.46 21.91
C PRO A 462 -21.98 -6.53 20.54
N ALA A 463 -21.99 -7.70 19.89
CA ALA A 463 -21.27 -7.99 18.63
C ALA A 463 -21.84 -7.27 17.38
N PHE A 464 -21.68 -5.95 17.35
CA PHE A 464 -22.10 -5.11 16.24
C PHE A 464 -20.91 -4.64 15.39
N VAL A 465 -21.15 -4.49 14.10
CA VAL A 465 -20.32 -3.71 13.19
C VAL A 465 -21.03 -2.43 12.84
N VAL A 466 -20.30 -1.33 12.80
CA VAL A 466 -20.82 0.02 12.53
C VAL A 466 -20.01 0.64 11.40
N ALA A 467 -20.71 1.24 10.44
CA ALA A 467 -20.09 2.08 9.42
C ALA A 467 -20.54 3.52 9.54
N VAL A 468 -19.58 4.44 9.46
CA VAL A 468 -19.80 5.88 9.45
C VAL A 468 -19.14 6.51 8.24
N LYS A 469 -19.62 7.68 7.80
CA LYS A 469 -18.96 8.44 6.73
C LYS A 469 -17.60 8.96 7.19
N LEU A 470 -16.58 8.86 6.34
CA LEU A 470 -15.24 9.40 6.64
C LEU A 470 -15.23 10.92 6.86
N SER A 471 -16.12 11.65 6.18
CA SER A 471 -16.15 13.11 6.16
C SER A 471 -16.60 13.74 7.48
N ASN A 472 -17.57 13.14 8.17
CA ASN A 472 -18.24 13.76 9.32
C ASN A 472 -18.60 12.75 10.45
N GLY A 473 -18.37 11.46 10.25
CA GLY A 473 -18.72 10.42 11.22
C GLY A 473 -20.22 10.14 11.33
N GLU A 474 -21.06 10.60 10.40
CA GLU A 474 -22.48 10.23 10.39
C GLU A 474 -22.66 8.72 10.22
N LEU A 475 -23.55 8.13 11.01
CA LEU A 475 -23.94 6.73 10.89
C LEU A 475 -24.52 6.45 9.50
N VAL A 476 -24.03 5.40 8.85
CA VAL A 476 -24.61 4.87 7.62
C VAL A 476 -25.41 3.61 7.91
N TRP A 477 -24.81 2.66 8.63
CA TRP A 477 -25.48 1.43 9.05
C TRP A 477 -24.84 0.85 10.32
N SER A 478 -25.59 0.00 11.02
CA SER A 478 -25.11 -0.87 12.08
C SER A 478 -25.76 -2.25 11.95
N THR A 479 -24.96 -3.30 12.10
CA THR A 479 -25.41 -4.70 11.93
C THR A 479 -24.92 -5.54 13.09
N GLN A 480 -25.84 -6.25 13.74
CA GLN A 480 -25.51 -7.25 14.76
C GLN A 480 -25.11 -8.57 14.07
N LEU A 481 -23.95 -9.11 14.40
CA LEU A 481 -23.43 -10.35 13.81
C LEU A 481 -23.77 -11.59 14.64
N ASP A 482 -23.97 -11.40 15.93
CA ASP A 482 -24.24 -12.45 16.90
C ASP A 482 -25.13 -11.90 18.02
N ASP A 483 -26.17 -12.65 18.39
CA ASP A 483 -27.12 -12.28 19.44
C ASP A 483 -26.77 -12.83 20.83
N HIS A 484 -25.70 -13.63 20.92
CA HIS A 484 -25.22 -14.17 22.18
C HIS A 484 -24.84 -13.02 23.14
N PRO A 485 -25.30 -13.01 24.40
CA PRO A 485 -25.12 -11.88 25.32
C PRO A 485 -23.66 -11.50 25.60
N ALA A 486 -22.76 -12.47 25.53
CA ALA A 486 -21.32 -12.29 25.73
C ALA A 486 -20.56 -12.03 24.42
N ALA A 487 -21.21 -12.06 23.26
CA ALA A 487 -20.53 -11.86 21.98
C ALA A 487 -20.04 -10.42 21.82
N VAL A 488 -18.85 -10.29 21.28
CA VAL A 488 -18.11 -9.04 21.05
C VAL A 488 -17.42 -9.09 19.67
N ILE A 489 -17.05 -7.92 19.14
CA ILE A 489 -16.14 -7.83 17.99
C ILE A 489 -14.82 -7.23 18.46
N THR A 490 -13.78 -8.06 18.54
CA THR A 490 -12.41 -7.62 18.85
C THR A 490 -11.51 -7.63 17.63
N MET A 491 -11.80 -8.49 16.66
CA MET A 491 -11.02 -8.56 15.43
C MET A 491 -11.20 -7.29 14.61
N SER A 492 -10.10 -6.72 14.13
CA SER A 492 -10.17 -5.65 13.14
C SER A 492 -10.56 -6.25 11.79
N GLY A 493 -11.44 -5.61 11.02
CA GLY A 493 -11.86 -6.18 9.75
C GLY A 493 -10.96 -5.85 8.57
N THR A 494 -11.29 -6.41 7.42
CA THR A 494 -10.64 -6.10 6.13
C THR A 494 -11.70 -5.71 5.11
N TYR A 495 -11.47 -4.62 4.39
CA TYR A 495 -12.30 -4.19 3.27
C TYR A 495 -11.68 -4.64 1.94
N TYR A 496 -12.47 -5.31 1.09
CA TYR A 496 -12.07 -5.66 -0.26
C TYR A 496 -13.27 -5.70 -1.21
N ASN A 497 -13.17 -4.96 -2.32
CA ASN A 497 -14.12 -4.98 -3.43
C ASN A 497 -15.59 -4.85 -3.00
N GLY A 498 -15.93 -3.81 -2.23
CA GLY A 498 -17.30 -3.59 -1.74
C GLY A 498 -17.73 -4.50 -0.59
N ASN A 499 -16.86 -5.34 -0.05
CA ASN A 499 -17.16 -6.28 1.03
C ASN A 499 -16.25 -6.04 2.25
N PHE A 500 -16.77 -6.33 3.44
CA PHE A 500 -16.07 -6.23 4.71
C PHE A 500 -16.08 -7.59 5.41
N TYR A 501 -14.90 -8.04 5.84
CA TYR A 501 -14.69 -9.36 6.45
C TYR A 501 -14.30 -9.17 7.92
N VAL A 502 -15.04 -9.78 8.83
CA VAL A 502 -14.79 -9.65 10.27
C VAL A 502 -15.21 -10.91 11.04
N GLY A 503 -14.50 -11.22 12.12
CA GLY A 503 -14.70 -12.36 12.98
C GLY A 503 -15.48 -12.00 14.25
N THR A 504 -16.21 -12.95 14.80
CA THR A 504 -16.90 -12.84 16.09
C THR A 504 -16.10 -13.51 17.21
N SER A 505 -16.17 -12.93 18.40
CA SER A 505 -15.55 -13.44 19.62
C SER A 505 -16.48 -13.29 20.82
N SER A 506 -16.10 -13.81 21.98
CA SER A 506 -16.98 -13.84 23.16
C SER A 506 -16.21 -13.66 24.46
N GLN A 507 -16.89 -13.05 25.43
CA GLN A 507 -16.43 -12.93 26.83
C GLN A 507 -16.87 -14.13 27.69
N GLU A 508 -17.43 -15.20 27.11
CA GLU A 508 -17.71 -16.44 27.86
C GLU A 508 -16.46 -17.07 28.47
N GLU A 509 -15.28 -16.77 27.93
CA GLU A 509 -14.01 -17.12 28.56
C GLU A 509 -13.85 -16.56 29.99
N GLU A 510 -14.58 -15.48 30.33
CA GLU A 510 -14.52 -14.79 31.61
C GLU A 510 -15.67 -15.16 32.58
N VAL A 511 -16.60 -16.04 32.19
CA VAL A 511 -17.77 -16.40 33.03
C VAL A 511 -17.49 -17.63 33.93
N SER A 512 -18.38 -17.90 34.89
CA SER A 512 -18.24 -19.07 35.78
C SER A 512 -18.54 -20.39 35.05
N ILE A 513 -18.04 -21.51 35.58
CA ILE A 513 -18.29 -22.85 35.02
C ILE A 513 -19.80 -23.11 34.86
N GLU A 514 -20.63 -22.68 35.81
CA GLU A 514 -22.08 -22.87 35.78
C GLU A 514 -22.79 -21.97 34.75
N GLN A 515 -22.13 -20.92 34.27
CA GLN A 515 -22.66 -20.00 33.25
C GLN A 515 -22.20 -20.37 31.83
N CYS A 516 -21.03 -21.00 31.73
CA CYS A 516 -20.36 -21.44 30.52
C CYS A 516 -20.95 -22.74 29.92
N CYS A 517 -20.91 -22.99 28.61
CA CYS A 517 -20.68 -22.07 27.49
C CYS A 517 -21.54 -22.48 26.28
N THR A 518 -21.87 -21.53 25.40
CA THR A 518 -22.67 -21.81 24.18
C THR A 518 -22.25 -21.03 22.93
N PHE A 519 -21.32 -20.08 23.04
CA PHE A 519 -20.86 -19.26 21.92
C PHE A 519 -20.06 -20.07 20.89
N ARG A 520 -20.20 -19.72 19.61
CA ARG A 520 -19.40 -20.28 18.51
C ARG A 520 -18.81 -19.14 17.69
N GLY A 521 -17.48 -19.11 17.60
CA GLY A 521 -16.78 -18.14 16.74
C GLY A 521 -17.17 -18.31 15.28
N SER A 522 -17.25 -17.19 14.55
CA SER A 522 -17.62 -17.18 13.13
C SER A 522 -16.89 -16.10 12.35
N LEU A 523 -16.60 -16.37 11.08
CA LEU A 523 -16.17 -15.36 10.12
C LEU A 523 -17.38 -14.89 9.32
N VAL A 524 -17.52 -13.57 9.16
CA VAL A 524 -18.66 -12.95 8.49
C VAL A 524 -18.20 -12.06 7.35
N LYS A 525 -18.84 -12.19 6.19
CA LYS A 525 -18.74 -11.25 5.07
C LYS A 525 -19.98 -10.37 5.02
N LEU A 526 -19.75 -9.07 5.00
CA LEU A 526 -20.76 -8.02 4.91
C LEU A 526 -20.59 -7.27 3.59
N ASN A 527 -21.70 -6.81 3.01
CA ASN A 527 -21.64 -5.76 2.01
C ASN A 527 -21.26 -4.44 2.69
N ALA A 528 -20.13 -3.83 2.32
CA ALA A 528 -19.56 -2.69 3.04
C ALA A 528 -20.45 -1.43 3.00
N LYS A 529 -21.26 -1.25 1.96
CA LYS A 529 -22.13 -0.08 1.80
C LYS A 529 -23.45 -0.19 2.57
N THR A 530 -23.96 -1.40 2.74
CA THR A 530 -25.30 -1.64 3.32
C THR A 530 -25.28 -2.32 4.67
N GLY A 531 -24.17 -2.93 5.07
CA GLY A 531 -24.07 -3.74 6.29
C GLY A 531 -24.79 -5.09 6.19
N LYS A 532 -25.29 -5.48 5.01
CA LYS A 532 -25.98 -6.77 4.84
C LYS A 532 -24.99 -7.93 4.95
N ILE A 533 -25.30 -8.91 5.79
CA ILE A 533 -24.56 -10.18 5.86
C ILE A 533 -24.77 -10.93 4.53
N LEU A 534 -23.67 -11.29 3.88
CA LEU A 534 -23.66 -12.05 2.63
C LEU A 534 -23.45 -13.54 2.91
N TRP A 535 -22.54 -13.86 3.83
CA TRP A 535 -22.38 -15.20 4.39
C TRP A 535 -21.76 -15.10 5.79
N GLN A 536 -21.95 -16.16 6.57
CA GLN A 536 -21.37 -16.37 7.90
C GLN A 536 -21.02 -17.85 8.04
N THR A 537 -19.79 -18.13 8.45
CA THR A 537 -19.28 -19.50 8.63
C THR A 537 -18.84 -19.66 10.08
N PHE A 538 -19.43 -20.63 10.79
CA PHE A 538 -19.08 -20.97 12.17
C PHE A 538 -17.88 -21.93 12.20
N MET A 539 -17.02 -21.78 13.20
CA MET A 539 -15.78 -22.56 13.35
C MET A 539 -15.97 -23.86 14.13
N LEU A 540 -17.18 -24.07 14.66
CA LEU A 540 -17.54 -25.23 15.48
C LEU A 540 -18.88 -25.83 15.03
N PRO A 541 -19.11 -27.12 15.33
CA PRO A 541 -20.40 -27.78 15.09
C PRO A 541 -21.56 -27.06 15.77
N ASP A 542 -22.79 -27.33 15.33
CA ASP A 542 -23.97 -26.78 15.98
C ASP A 542 -24.19 -27.40 17.36
N ASN A 543 -24.15 -26.55 18.39
CA ASN A 543 -24.45 -26.92 19.77
C ASN A 543 -25.93 -26.76 20.12
N PHE A 544 -26.76 -26.23 19.20
CA PHE A 544 -28.19 -25.98 19.38
C PHE A 544 -28.51 -25.10 20.61
N GLY A 545 -27.54 -24.27 21.05
CA GLY A 545 -27.65 -23.46 22.26
C GLY A 545 -27.58 -24.25 23.58
N ASN A 546 -27.10 -25.50 23.53
CA ASN A 546 -26.92 -26.35 24.71
C ASN A 546 -25.51 -26.23 25.29
N ARG A 547 -25.43 -26.24 26.62
CA ARG A 547 -24.16 -26.34 27.34
C ARG A 547 -23.65 -27.77 27.37
N GLY A 548 -22.34 -27.93 27.54
CA GLY A 548 -21.68 -29.23 27.54
C GLY A 548 -21.39 -29.76 26.12
N GLU A 549 -21.64 -28.95 25.10
CA GLU A 549 -21.25 -29.16 23.71
C GLU A 549 -20.03 -28.28 23.37
N TYR A 550 -19.58 -28.30 22.12
CA TYR A 550 -18.52 -27.38 21.67
C TYR A 550 -18.95 -25.91 21.78
N ALA A 551 -18.08 -25.12 22.41
CA ALA A 551 -18.16 -23.67 22.44
C ALA A 551 -16.75 -23.06 22.38
N GLY A 552 -16.62 -21.81 21.93
CA GLY A 552 -15.34 -21.13 21.75
C GLY A 552 -14.96 -20.93 20.27
N ALA A 553 -13.70 -21.21 19.93
CA ALA A 553 -13.09 -20.98 18.63
C ALA A 553 -13.27 -19.54 18.11
N ALA A 554 -13.13 -18.58 19.02
CA ALA A 554 -13.31 -17.16 18.72
C ALA A 554 -12.33 -16.69 17.63
N ILE A 555 -12.75 -15.72 16.80
CA ILE A 555 -11.88 -15.07 15.82
C ILE A 555 -11.68 -13.63 16.29
N TRP A 556 -10.59 -13.37 17.01
CA TRP A 556 -10.50 -12.20 17.90
C TRP A 556 -9.30 -11.27 17.67
N GLY A 557 -8.35 -11.65 16.81
CA GLY A 557 -7.04 -11.00 16.63
C GLY A 557 -6.97 -9.85 15.61
N SER A 558 -6.00 -9.92 14.70
CA SER A 558 -5.71 -8.91 13.67
C SER A 558 -6.59 -9.05 12.41
N SER A 559 -6.40 -8.19 11.41
CA SER A 559 -7.21 -8.18 10.18
C SER A 559 -6.95 -9.39 9.28
N PRO A 560 -7.99 -10.07 8.76
CA PRO A 560 -7.82 -11.26 7.93
C PRO A 560 -7.29 -10.85 6.55
N PRO A 561 -6.21 -11.46 6.05
CA PRO A 561 -5.68 -11.12 4.75
C PRO A 561 -6.56 -11.70 3.63
N ILE A 562 -6.62 -10.98 2.52
CA ILE A 562 -7.42 -11.34 1.34
C ILE A 562 -6.49 -11.70 0.18
N ASP A 563 -6.62 -12.93 -0.30
CA ASP A 563 -5.97 -13.37 -1.53
C ASP A 563 -6.93 -13.40 -2.71
N PHE A 564 -6.90 -12.33 -3.49
CA PHE A 564 -7.74 -12.19 -4.67
C PHE A 564 -7.34 -13.15 -5.81
N ALA A 565 -6.09 -13.62 -5.86
CA ALA A 565 -5.62 -14.51 -6.92
C ALA A 565 -6.20 -15.92 -6.78
N ARG A 566 -6.31 -16.42 -5.54
CA ARG A 566 -6.88 -17.73 -5.19
C ARG A 566 -8.36 -17.65 -4.77
N ASN A 567 -8.89 -16.44 -4.66
CA ASN A 567 -10.25 -16.17 -4.16
C ASN A 567 -10.44 -16.65 -2.70
N LEU A 568 -9.45 -16.41 -1.84
CA LEU A 568 -9.43 -16.89 -0.45
C LEU A 568 -9.30 -15.75 0.57
N VAL A 569 -9.88 -15.94 1.75
CA VAL A 569 -9.57 -15.21 2.98
C VAL A 569 -8.93 -16.17 3.96
N TYR A 570 -7.86 -15.74 4.63
CA TYR A 570 -7.21 -16.55 5.66
C TYR A 570 -7.51 -16.02 7.06
N ILE A 571 -7.69 -16.92 8.01
CA ILE A 571 -7.93 -16.60 9.42
C ILE A 571 -7.16 -17.56 10.30
N ALA A 572 -7.11 -17.22 11.60
CA ALA A 572 -6.76 -18.17 12.64
C ALA A 572 -7.78 -18.08 13.79
N THR A 573 -7.94 -19.17 14.52
CA THR A 573 -9.01 -19.35 15.51
C THR A 573 -8.50 -19.53 16.94
N GLY A 574 -9.39 -19.20 17.87
CA GLY A 574 -9.21 -19.31 19.31
C GLY A 574 -9.33 -20.74 19.84
N ASN A 575 -9.11 -20.88 21.15
CA ASN A 575 -9.29 -22.08 21.96
C ASN A 575 -10.78 -22.46 22.11
N LEU A 576 -11.04 -23.67 22.58
CA LEU A 576 -12.36 -24.09 23.03
C LEU A 576 -12.62 -23.58 24.46
N TYR A 577 -13.90 -23.30 24.75
CA TYR A 577 -14.38 -23.01 26.11
C TYR A 577 -15.03 -24.25 26.74
N SER A 578 -15.62 -25.12 25.91
CA SER A 578 -16.19 -26.40 26.32
C SER A 578 -16.12 -27.42 25.18
N ALA A 579 -16.15 -28.70 25.52
CA ALA A 579 -16.19 -29.82 24.58
C ALA A 579 -17.23 -30.88 25.02
N PRO A 580 -17.78 -31.66 24.09
CA PRO A 580 -18.68 -32.77 24.39
C PRO A 580 -18.09 -33.84 25.31
N GLN A 581 -18.92 -34.49 26.13
CA GLN A 581 -18.47 -35.50 27.11
C GLN A 581 -17.68 -36.64 26.48
N ASN A 582 -18.04 -37.13 25.29
CA ASN A 582 -17.28 -38.19 24.60
C ASN A 582 -15.85 -37.77 24.26
N ILE A 583 -15.63 -36.48 24.02
CA ILE A 583 -14.32 -35.90 23.73
C ILE A 583 -13.53 -35.71 25.01
N THR A 584 -14.18 -35.20 26.06
CA THR A 584 -13.61 -35.12 27.41
C THR A 584 -13.16 -36.50 27.92
N ASP A 585 -14.00 -37.52 27.78
CA ASP A 585 -13.68 -38.92 28.14
C ASP A 585 -12.55 -39.50 27.27
N CYS A 586 -12.48 -39.09 25.99
CA CYS A 586 -11.37 -39.45 25.11
C CYS A 586 -10.07 -38.86 25.62
N GLN A 587 -10.08 -37.58 25.97
CA GLN A 587 -8.91 -36.86 26.46
C GLN A 587 -8.40 -37.45 27.77
N GLU A 588 -9.30 -37.78 28.72
CA GLU A 588 -8.91 -38.45 29.96
C GLU A 588 -8.23 -39.79 29.71
N ARG A 589 -8.74 -40.58 28.77
CA ARG A 589 -8.12 -41.87 28.41
C ARG A 589 -6.73 -41.66 27.82
N GLN A 590 -6.59 -40.70 26.91
CA GLN A 590 -5.31 -40.39 26.25
C GLN A 590 -4.28 -39.90 27.27
N ASN A 591 -4.63 -38.93 28.11
CA ASN A 591 -3.77 -38.37 29.15
C ASN A 591 -3.33 -39.42 30.18
N ASN A 592 -4.20 -40.38 30.51
CA ASN A 592 -3.86 -41.49 31.41
C ASN A 592 -2.98 -42.57 30.74
N GLN A 593 -2.91 -42.62 29.40
CA GLN A 593 -2.12 -43.60 28.63
C GLN A 593 -0.73 -43.08 28.21
N THR A 594 -0.51 -41.75 28.16
CA THR A 594 0.73 -41.17 27.62
C THR A 594 1.52 -40.35 28.65
N GLN A 595 2.69 -40.85 29.06
CA GLN A 595 3.83 -40.02 29.52
C GLN A 595 4.71 -39.53 28.34
N VAL A 596 4.26 -39.72 27.10
CA VAL A 596 5.01 -39.40 25.87
C VAL A 596 4.19 -38.44 25.04
N ALA A 597 4.78 -37.32 24.59
CA ALA A 597 4.14 -36.37 23.71
C ALA A 597 3.59 -37.07 22.44
N PRO A 598 2.35 -36.80 22.01
CA PRO A 598 1.74 -37.50 20.89
C PRO A 598 2.56 -37.35 19.61
N THR A 599 2.79 -38.46 18.89
CA THR A 599 3.51 -38.50 17.60
C THR A 599 2.58 -38.47 16.39
N HIS A 600 1.27 -38.36 16.62
CA HIS A 600 0.20 -38.32 15.62
C HIS A 600 -0.80 -37.21 15.99
N SER A 601 -1.69 -36.85 15.04
CA SER A 601 -2.80 -35.94 15.31
C SER A 601 -3.65 -36.47 16.46
N ASP A 602 -4.13 -35.55 17.31
CA ASP A 602 -4.92 -35.88 18.49
C ASP A 602 -6.15 -36.72 18.11
N GLU A 603 -6.28 -37.93 18.67
CA GLU A 603 -7.38 -38.86 18.36
C GLU A 603 -8.73 -38.33 18.84
N CYS A 604 -8.71 -37.33 19.74
CA CYS A 604 -9.87 -36.72 20.35
C CYS A 604 -10.36 -35.46 19.62
N VAL A 605 -9.82 -35.14 18.43
CA VAL A 605 -10.28 -34.01 17.61
C VAL A 605 -11.27 -34.47 16.55
N GLU A 606 -12.47 -33.89 16.55
CA GLU A 606 -13.48 -34.15 15.52
C GLU A 606 -13.23 -33.31 14.24
N PRO A 607 -13.57 -33.83 13.04
CA PRO A 607 -13.28 -33.15 11.77
C PRO A 607 -13.87 -31.74 11.60
N ASP A 608 -15.00 -31.48 12.25
CA ASP A 608 -15.73 -30.21 12.16
C ASP A 608 -15.36 -29.23 13.30
N ASN A 609 -14.42 -29.60 14.18
CA ASN A 609 -13.83 -28.69 15.16
C ASN A 609 -12.63 -27.96 14.53
N HIS A 610 -12.76 -26.64 14.38
CA HIS A 610 -11.70 -25.80 13.85
C HIS A 610 -11.14 -24.81 14.88
N SER A 611 -11.10 -25.15 16.17
CA SER A 611 -10.33 -24.39 17.17
C SER A 611 -8.83 -24.44 16.86
N ASP A 612 -8.07 -23.46 17.33
CA ASP A 612 -6.59 -23.45 17.29
C ASP A 612 -6.02 -23.74 15.90
N SER A 613 -6.66 -23.21 14.86
CA SER A 613 -6.43 -23.59 13.47
C SER A 613 -6.06 -22.40 12.61
N PHE A 614 -5.27 -22.65 11.57
CA PHE A 614 -5.29 -21.82 10.36
C PHE A 614 -6.41 -22.30 9.46
N LEU A 615 -7.11 -21.37 8.81
CA LEU A 615 -8.13 -21.71 7.82
C LEU A 615 -8.00 -20.83 6.58
N ALA A 616 -8.36 -21.40 5.44
CA ALA A 616 -8.66 -20.68 4.22
C ALA A 616 -10.13 -20.85 3.85
N LEU A 617 -10.84 -19.74 3.64
CA LEU A 617 -12.24 -19.74 3.24
C LEU A 617 -12.39 -19.08 1.88
N ASP A 618 -13.28 -19.62 1.07
CA ASP A 618 -13.64 -19.07 -0.23
C ASP A 618 -14.34 -17.72 -0.08
N LEU A 619 -13.87 -16.68 -0.79
CA LEU A 619 -14.41 -15.32 -0.64
C LEU A 619 -15.89 -15.21 -1.01
N ASP A 620 -16.36 -16.01 -1.97
CA ASP A 620 -17.72 -15.90 -2.50
C ASP A 620 -18.72 -16.68 -1.65
N THR A 621 -18.35 -17.89 -1.24
CA THR A 621 -19.25 -18.83 -0.57
C THR A 621 -19.08 -18.90 0.95
N GLY A 622 -17.91 -18.52 1.48
CA GLY A 622 -17.56 -18.72 2.88
C GLY A 622 -17.21 -20.17 3.22
N ASN A 623 -17.14 -21.07 2.24
CA ASN A 623 -16.78 -22.46 2.48
C ASN A 623 -15.30 -22.59 2.84
N ILE A 624 -14.99 -23.40 3.86
CA ILE A 624 -13.62 -23.76 4.24
C ILE A 624 -13.02 -24.62 3.12
N LYS A 625 -11.89 -24.20 2.56
CA LYS A 625 -11.16 -24.90 1.51
C LYS A 625 -10.12 -25.86 2.09
N TRP A 626 -9.42 -25.39 3.11
CA TRP A 626 -8.52 -26.19 3.93
C TRP A 626 -8.44 -25.55 5.32
N PHE A 627 -8.09 -26.37 6.30
CA PHE A 627 -7.70 -25.93 7.63
C PHE A 627 -6.58 -26.80 8.17
N HIS A 628 -5.83 -26.29 9.13
CA HIS A 628 -4.79 -27.03 9.83
C HIS A 628 -4.81 -26.64 11.31
N GLN A 629 -5.17 -27.59 12.17
CA GLN A 629 -5.18 -27.38 13.61
C GLN A 629 -3.78 -27.56 14.19
N LEU A 630 -3.37 -26.63 15.04
CA LEU A 630 -2.05 -26.54 15.65
C LEU A 630 -2.26 -26.31 17.15
N GLY A 631 -2.17 -27.34 17.99
CA GLY A 631 -2.37 -27.16 19.45
C GLY A 631 -3.04 -28.34 20.16
N GLY A 632 -3.86 -29.12 19.44
CA GLY A 632 -4.60 -30.26 20.00
C GLY A 632 -5.78 -29.83 20.89
N TYR A 633 -6.17 -30.67 21.85
CA TYR A 633 -7.23 -30.36 22.83
C TYR A 633 -6.86 -29.18 23.76
N ASP A 634 -7.26 -27.97 23.38
CA ASP A 634 -7.16 -26.75 24.18
C ASP A 634 -8.55 -26.28 24.64
N VAL A 635 -9.01 -26.80 25.79
CA VAL A 635 -10.22 -26.30 26.47
C VAL A 635 -9.81 -25.37 27.59
N TRP A 636 -9.64 -24.10 27.26
CA TRP A 636 -9.22 -23.06 28.18
C TRP A 636 -10.32 -22.01 28.41
N PHE A 637 -10.55 -21.67 29.68
CA PHE A 637 -11.31 -20.50 30.09
C PHE A 637 -10.97 -20.17 31.54
N PHE A 638 -11.21 -18.93 31.97
CA PHE A 638 -10.55 -18.36 33.13
C PHE A 638 -10.85 -19.10 34.45
N ALA A 639 -12.07 -19.61 34.62
CA ALA A 639 -12.47 -20.35 35.82
C ALA A 639 -11.67 -21.65 36.04
N CYS A 640 -11.08 -22.21 34.97
CA CYS A 640 -10.30 -23.45 34.99
C CYS A 640 -8.79 -23.25 34.85
N ASN A 641 -8.28 -22.05 35.13
CA ASN A 641 -6.84 -21.78 35.21
C ASN A 641 -6.12 -22.59 36.33
N ASN A 642 -6.87 -23.11 37.30
CA ASN A 642 -6.38 -24.10 38.27
C ASN A 642 -7.18 -25.39 38.12
N LEU A 643 -6.56 -26.42 37.53
CA LEU A 643 -7.16 -27.74 37.28
C LEU A 643 -7.60 -28.49 38.56
N SER A 644 -7.26 -27.99 39.75
CA SER A 644 -7.77 -28.52 41.02
C SER A 644 -9.19 -28.06 41.36
N VAL A 645 -9.75 -27.11 40.60
CA VAL A 645 -11.14 -26.66 40.75
C VAL A 645 -12.08 -27.77 40.27
N PRO A 646 -13.10 -28.17 41.07
CA PRO A 646 -14.08 -29.17 40.66
C PRO A 646 -14.77 -28.80 39.35
N ASP A 647 -15.15 -29.81 38.57
CA ASP A 647 -15.89 -29.68 37.30
C ASP A 647 -15.11 -29.00 36.15
N CYS A 648 -13.78 -28.82 36.30
CA CYS A 648 -12.93 -28.40 35.20
C CYS A 648 -12.63 -29.54 34.20
N PRO A 649 -12.45 -29.21 32.90
CA PRO A 649 -12.05 -30.18 31.90
C PRO A 649 -10.69 -30.84 32.23
N PRO A 650 -10.49 -32.10 31.81
CA PRO A 650 -9.26 -32.85 32.04
C PRO A 650 -8.08 -32.18 31.32
N GLY A 651 -7.10 -31.73 32.08
CA GLY A 651 -5.91 -31.08 31.54
C GLY A 651 -4.87 -32.06 30.95
N PRO A 652 -3.84 -31.56 30.25
CA PRO A 652 -3.44 -30.15 30.23
C PRO A 652 -4.31 -29.26 29.32
N ASN A 653 -4.63 -28.05 29.78
CA ASN A 653 -5.38 -27.02 29.03
C ASN A 653 -4.46 -25.80 28.79
N PRO A 654 -3.52 -25.85 27.85
CA PRO A 654 -2.60 -24.75 27.60
C PRO A 654 -3.29 -23.64 26.79
N ASP A 655 -3.30 -22.39 27.24
CA ASP A 655 -3.75 -21.24 26.41
C ASP A 655 -2.81 -21.04 25.21
N ALA A 656 -3.09 -21.75 24.12
CA ALA A 656 -2.21 -21.90 22.97
C ALA A 656 -2.90 -21.49 21.68
N ASP A 657 -3.99 -20.75 21.74
CA ASP A 657 -4.71 -20.33 20.55
C ASP A 657 -3.99 -19.26 19.70
N PHE A 658 -4.62 -18.86 18.59
CA PHE A 658 -4.12 -17.78 17.75
C PHE A 658 -4.74 -16.43 18.13
N GLY A 659 -3.91 -15.56 18.71
CA GLY A 659 -4.29 -14.17 19.02
C GLY A 659 -4.12 -13.18 17.88
N GLU A 660 -3.93 -13.65 16.64
CA GLU A 660 -3.78 -12.83 15.45
C GLU A 660 -4.23 -13.58 14.19
N ALA A 661 -4.67 -12.84 13.17
CA ALA A 661 -4.86 -13.40 11.84
C ALA A 661 -3.52 -13.52 11.12
N PRO A 662 -3.39 -14.44 10.15
CA PRO A 662 -2.15 -14.62 9.40
C PRO A 662 -1.72 -13.38 8.60
N MET A 663 -0.43 -13.28 8.30
CA MET A 663 0.12 -12.39 7.29
C MET A 663 0.50 -13.19 6.04
N MET A 664 0.34 -12.60 4.85
CA MET A 664 0.69 -13.25 3.58
C MET A 664 2.03 -12.78 3.05
N LEU A 665 2.85 -13.72 2.58
CA LEU A 665 4.15 -13.43 1.98
C LEU A 665 4.55 -14.50 0.96
N THR A 666 5.45 -14.14 0.06
CA THR A 666 6.02 -15.06 -0.94
C THR A 666 7.50 -15.23 -0.65
N ILE A 667 7.93 -16.47 -0.49
CA ILE A 667 9.31 -16.84 -0.16
C ILE A 667 9.98 -17.53 -1.35
N TYR A 668 11.31 -17.61 -1.35
CA TYR A 668 12.07 -18.29 -2.41
C TYR A 668 12.78 -19.51 -1.84
N VAL A 669 12.31 -20.71 -2.18
CA VAL A 669 12.84 -21.98 -1.69
C VAL A 669 13.41 -22.76 -2.88
N ASN A 670 14.70 -23.10 -2.83
CA ASN A 670 15.36 -23.95 -3.82
C ASN A 670 15.14 -23.54 -5.29
N GLY A 671 15.16 -22.25 -5.60
CA GLY A 671 14.98 -21.78 -6.98
C GLY A 671 13.53 -21.52 -7.37
N THR A 672 12.56 -21.78 -6.49
CA THR A 672 11.12 -21.67 -6.76
C THR A 672 10.46 -20.74 -5.76
N THR A 673 9.53 -19.89 -6.24
CA THR A 673 8.68 -19.07 -5.38
C THR A 673 7.62 -19.91 -4.71
N LYS A 674 7.37 -19.67 -3.42
CA LYS A 674 6.32 -20.34 -2.64
C LYS A 674 5.51 -19.30 -1.88
N ASP A 675 4.19 -19.34 -2.04
CA ASP A 675 3.27 -18.45 -1.33
C ASP A 675 2.89 -19.06 0.02
N ILE A 676 3.08 -18.30 1.10
CA ILE A 676 2.83 -18.77 2.46
C ILE A 676 1.98 -17.79 3.25
N VAL A 677 1.35 -18.32 4.28
CA VAL A 677 0.75 -17.56 5.38
C VAL A 677 1.53 -17.84 6.65
N ALA A 678 1.77 -16.82 7.46
CA ALA A 678 2.44 -16.96 8.74
C ALA A 678 1.67 -16.28 9.87
N ALA A 679 1.66 -16.88 11.06
CA ALA A 679 1.08 -16.29 12.26
C ALA A 679 1.79 -16.81 13.50
N VAL A 680 1.70 -16.05 14.58
CA VAL A 680 2.26 -16.38 15.89
C VAL A 680 1.15 -16.81 16.83
N GLN A 681 1.41 -17.92 17.48
CA GLN A 681 0.52 -18.58 18.41
C GLN A 681 0.83 -18.12 19.85
N LYS A 682 -0.16 -18.17 20.74
CA LYS A 682 0.04 -17.92 22.17
C LYS A 682 0.97 -18.92 22.85
N SER A 683 1.23 -20.08 22.25
CA SER A 683 2.29 -20.99 22.67
C SER A 683 3.71 -20.39 22.55
N GLY A 684 3.87 -19.33 21.75
CA GLY A 684 5.15 -18.71 21.41
C GLY A 684 5.78 -19.24 20.11
N PHE A 685 5.09 -20.15 19.42
CA PHE A 685 5.49 -20.63 18.10
C PHE A 685 5.01 -19.72 16.99
N VAL A 686 5.89 -19.48 16.00
CA VAL A 686 5.52 -18.94 14.70
C VAL A 686 5.37 -20.11 13.74
N TRP A 687 4.26 -20.12 13.02
CA TRP A 687 3.93 -21.14 12.04
C TRP A 687 3.86 -20.51 10.66
N ALA A 688 4.45 -21.16 9.66
CA ALA A 688 4.32 -20.79 8.26
C ALA A 688 3.77 -21.97 7.45
N LEU A 689 2.64 -21.74 6.78
CA LEU A 689 1.90 -22.75 6.03
C LEU A 689 1.80 -22.34 4.56
N ASP A 690 1.75 -23.34 3.68
CA ASP A 690 1.42 -23.19 2.27
C ASP A 690 0.02 -22.60 2.12
N ARG A 691 -0.14 -21.65 1.21
CA ARG A 691 -1.42 -20.99 0.98
C ARG A 691 -2.44 -21.80 0.19
N ASP A 692 -1.99 -22.79 -0.57
CA ASP A 692 -2.83 -23.62 -1.43
C ASP A 692 -3.47 -24.79 -0.67
N ASP A 693 -2.72 -25.40 0.26
CA ASP A 693 -3.15 -26.64 0.94
C ASP A 693 -2.97 -26.63 2.47
N GLY A 694 -2.40 -25.58 3.05
CA GLY A 694 -2.18 -25.48 4.49
C GLY A 694 -1.05 -26.36 5.02
N ASN A 695 -0.21 -26.94 4.16
CA ASN A 695 0.93 -27.74 4.61
C ASN A 695 1.97 -26.88 5.33
N ILE A 696 2.45 -27.36 6.48
CA ILE A 696 3.49 -26.67 7.24
C ILE A 696 4.78 -26.61 6.41
N ILE A 697 5.31 -25.39 6.26
CA ILE A 697 6.61 -25.13 5.62
C ILE A 697 7.71 -25.12 6.67
N TRP A 698 7.48 -24.38 7.74
CA TRP A 698 8.36 -24.34 8.91
C TRP A 698 7.57 -23.87 10.14
N SER A 699 8.13 -24.18 11.31
CA SER A 699 7.65 -23.71 12.60
C SER A 699 8.84 -23.35 13.46
N THR A 700 8.77 -22.29 14.25
CA THR A 700 9.87 -21.87 15.13
C THR A 700 9.35 -21.33 16.45
N GLU A 701 9.91 -21.83 17.54
CA GLU A 701 9.70 -21.25 18.88
C GLU A 701 10.43 -19.90 18.96
N ALA A 702 9.66 -18.81 18.91
CA ALA A 702 10.19 -17.45 19.04
C ALA A 702 10.42 -17.06 20.51
N GLY A 703 9.63 -17.62 21.43
CA GLY A 703 9.78 -17.41 22.86
C GLY A 703 8.79 -18.24 23.68
N PRO A 704 8.77 -18.08 25.01
CA PRO A 704 7.86 -18.84 25.86
C PRO A 704 6.41 -18.35 25.70
N GLY A 705 5.48 -19.30 25.69
CA GLY A 705 4.06 -19.03 25.95
C GLY A 705 3.77 -18.75 27.43
N GLY A 706 2.53 -18.41 27.75
CA GLY A 706 2.08 -18.14 29.13
C GLY A 706 0.60 -17.82 29.21
N LEU A 707 0.13 -17.44 30.41
CA LEU A 707 -1.28 -17.19 30.71
C LEU A 707 -1.95 -16.09 29.89
N THR A 708 -1.18 -15.19 29.28
CA THR A 708 -1.71 -14.18 28.35
C THR A 708 -1.07 -14.31 26.97
N GLY A 709 -0.54 -15.49 26.66
CA GLY A 709 0.15 -15.84 25.42
C GLY A 709 1.63 -15.46 25.34
N GLY A 710 2.28 -16.04 24.33
CA GLY A 710 3.63 -15.79 23.85
C GLY A 710 3.63 -14.69 22.79
N GLY A 711 3.00 -14.92 21.62
CA GLY A 711 2.74 -13.85 20.63
C GLY A 711 1.24 -13.57 20.51
N THR A 712 0.88 -12.28 20.40
CA THR A 712 -0.52 -11.82 20.34
C THR A 712 -0.64 -10.51 19.57
N TRP A 713 -1.86 -10.24 19.07
CA TRP A 713 -2.33 -8.96 18.50
C TRP A 713 -1.74 -8.50 17.16
N GLY A 714 -0.63 -9.05 16.67
CA GLY A 714 -0.14 -8.77 15.32
C GLY A 714 1.38 -8.80 15.14
N ALA A 715 1.86 -9.74 14.33
CA ALA A 715 3.20 -9.79 13.79
C ALA A 715 3.33 -8.93 12.52
N ALA A 716 4.57 -8.78 12.04
CA ALA A 716 4.88 -8.01 10.84
C ALA A 716 5.89 -8.72 9.94
N THR A 717 5.93 -8.37 8.65
CA THR A 717 6.92 -8.89 7.71
C THR A 717 7.32 -7.88 6.66
N ASP A 718 8.63 -7.80 6.36
CA ASP A 718 9.19 -7.09 5.21
C ASP A 718 9.40 -8.03 3.99
N GLU A 719 8.67 -9.15 3.97
CA GLU A 719 8.74 -10.28 3.03
C GLU A 719 10.00 -11.14 3.13
N LYS A 720 11.09 -10.60 3.70
CA LYS A 720 12.34 -11.32 3.91
C LYS A 720 12.43 -11.89 5.31
N LYS A 721 11.83 -11.22 6.28
CA LYS A 721 11.80 -11.62 7.69
C LYS A 721 10.40 -11.56 8.26
N VAL A 722 10.17 -12.39 9.26
CA VAL A 722 8.98 -12.36 10.11
C VAL A 722 9.37 -11.80 11.46
N TYR A 723 8.66 -10.77 11.92
CA TYR A 723 8.89 -10.07 13.17
C TYR A 723 7.71 -10.26 14.12
N THR A 724 7.98 -10.59 15.36
CA THR A 724 6.93 -10.73 16.38
C THR A 724 7.36 -10.22 17.74
N ASN A 725 6.38 -9.85 18.56
CA ASN A 725 6.54 -9.65 19.99
C ASN A 725 6.45 -10.99 20.74
N ILE A 726 7.07 -11.02 21.92
CA ILE A 726 6.97 -12.07 22.92
C ILE A 726 6.56 -11.44 24.24
N ALA A 727 5.36 -11.77 24.74
CA ALA A 727 4.81 -11.17 25.94
C ALA A 727 5.49 -11.69 27.21
N ASN A 728 5.70 -13.02 27.31
CA ASN A 728 6.27 -13.70 28.48
C ASN A 728 5.57 -13.33 29.80
N SER A 729 4.25 -13.47 29.85
CA SER A 729 3.41 -13.05 30.98
C SER A 729 3.74 -13.73 32.32
N ASP A 730 4.28 -14.95 32.25
CA ASP A 730 4.58 -15.77 33.42
C ASP A 730 5.98 -15.46 34.00
N GLY A 731 6.73 -14.57 33.37
CA GLY A 731 8.10 -14.24 33.77
C GLY A 731 9.07 -15.41 33.64
N LYS A 732 8.83 -16.33 32.69
CA LYS A 732 9.68 -17.52 32.47
C LYS A 732 11.06 -17.06 32.03
N ASN A 733 12.08 -17.71 32.57
CA ASN A 733 13.45 -17.48 32.13
C ASN A 733 13.63 -18.06 30.73
N PHE A 734 13.91 -17.21 29.73
CA PHE A 734 14.16 -17.65 28.36
C PHE A 734 15.42 -17.00 27.76
N THR A 735 16.08 -17.74 26.87
CA THR A 735 17.33 -17.31 26.23
C THR A 735 17.04 -16.63 24.89
N LEU A 736 17.55 -15.41 24.73
CA LEU A 736 17.47 -14.63 23.50
C LEU A 736 18.39 -15.23 22.42
N LYS A 737 17.83 -15.80 21.34
CA LYS A 737 18.59 -16.34 20.20
C LYS A 737 18.95 -15.25 19.17
N PRO A 738 20.12 -15.30 18.52
CA PRO A 738 21.20 -16.30 18.65
C PRO A 738 22.17 -16.02 19.80
N SER A 739 21.92 -15.02 20.63
CA SER A 739 22.76 -14.74 21.81
C SER A 739 22.60 -15.82 22.90
N THR A 740 23.36 -15.69 23.99
CA THR A 740 23.21 -16.53 25.19
C THR A 740 22.66 -15.76 26.38
N LYS A 741 22.13 -14.54 26.14
CA LYS A 741 21.55 -13.71 27.20
C LYS A 741 20.18 -14.25 27.60
N ASN A 742 19.95 -14.30 28.90
CA ASN A 742 18.67 -14.69 29.48
C ASN A 742 17.88 -13.46 29.89
N THR A 743 16.55 -13.55 29.78
CA THR A 743 15.61 -12.53 30.25
C THR A 743 14.39 -13.19 30.91
N THR A 744 13.71 -12.43 31.76
CA THR A 744 12.40 -12.79 32.33
C THR A 744 11.29 -11.85 31.89
N GLY A 745 11.63 -10.72 31.24
CA GLY A 745 10.66 -9.86 30.56
C GLY A 745 10.24 -10.41 29.21
N GLY A 746 9.46 -9.62 28.46
CA GLY A 746 9.15 -9.87 27.06
C GLY A 746 10.25 -9.39 26.10
N GLY A 747 9.96 -9.40 24.81
CA GLY A 747 10.89 -8.92 23.79
C GLY A 747 10.34 -8.98 22.37
N TRP A 748 11.25 -8.82 21.40
CA TRP A 748 10.97 -8.90 19.97
C TRP A 748 11.92 -9.87 19.29
N VAL A 749 11.44 -10.55 18.25
CA VAL A 749 12.18 -11.58 17.54
C VAL A 749 12.02 -11.35 16.04
N ALA A 750 13.12 -11.53 15.29
CA ALA A 750 13.08 -11.63 13.84
C ALA A 750 13.54 -13.00 13.38
N MET A 751 12.82 -13.57 12.42
CA MET A 751 13.11 -14.84 11.79
C MET A 751 13.24 -14.67 10.28
N ASP A 752 14.06 -15.48 9.63
CA ASP A 752 14.09 -15.58 8.17
C ASP A 752 12.74 -16.13 7.68
N ALA A 753 12.12 -15.45 6.72
CA ALA A 753 10.81 -15.84 6.22
C ALA A 753 10.80 -17.20 5.52
N THR A 754 11.94 -17.65 5.00
CA THR A 754 12.07 -18.85 4.16
C THR A 754 12.13 -20.12 5.00
N ASN A 755 12.79 -20.07 6.16
CA ASN A 755 13.11 -21.27 6.95
C ASN A 755 12.81 -21.12 8.45
N GLY A 756 12.33 -19.96 8.90
CA GLY A 756 12.00 -19.69 10.30
C GLY A 756 13.21 -19.47 11.20
N GLN A 757 14.45 -19.49 10.69
CA GLN A 757 15.64 -19.33 11.52
C GLN A 757 15.62 -17.98 12.25
N VAL A 758 15.74 -18.01 13.59
CA VAL A 758 15.87 -16.78 14.39
C VAL A 758 17.16 -16.05 14.04
N LEU A 759 17.02 -14.83 13.51
CA LEU A 759 18.12 -13.96 13.09
C LEU A 759 18.59 -13.08 14.25
N TRP A 760 17.65 -12.55 15.03
CA TRP A 760 17.92 -11.81 16.25
C TRP A 760 16.72 -11.84 17.20
N SER A 761 17.00 -11.61 18.48
CA SER A 761 15.99 -11.32 19.48
C SER A 761 16.50 -10.29 20.48
N THR A 762 15.61 -9.40 20.88
CA THR A 762 15.89 -8.24 21.73
C THR A 762 14.91 -8.24 22.89
N ALA A 763 15.42 -8.34 24.13
CA ALA A 763 14.58 -8.20 25.32
C ALA A 763 14.13 -6.76 25.49
N ASP A 764 12.95 -6.58 26.09
CA ASP A 764 12.51 -5.28 26.58
C ASP A 764 13.51 -4.76 27.64
N PRO A 765 14.16 -3.60 27.43
CA PRO A 765 15.11 -3.03 28.39
C PRO A 765 14.50 -2.74 29.77
N THR A 766 13.17 -2.61 29.85
CA THR A 766 12.46 -2.38 31.11
C THR A 766 12.08 -3.67 31.83
N ASN A 767 12.33 -4.83 31.21
CA ASN A 767 11.96 -6.15 31.70
C ASN A 767 10.44 -6.32 31.93
N ALA A 768 9.61 -5.54 31.21
CA ALA A 768 8.16 -5.68 31.20
C ALA A 768 7.68 -6.65 30.11
N THR A 769 6.38 -6.91 30.06
CA THR A 769 5.79 -7.74 28.99
C THR A 769 5.68 -6.96 27.68
N VAL A 770 5.67 -7.65 26.55
CA VAL A 770 5.50 -7.05 25.21
C VAL A 770 4.34 -7.73 24.48
N SER A 771 3.13 -7.19 24.64
CA SER A 771 1.91 -7.73 24.01
C SER A 771 1.47 -6.96 22.77
N GLY A 772 1.90 -5.70 22.61
CA GLY A 772 1.48 -4.88 21.47
C GLY A 772 2.04 -5.37 20.14
N PRO A 773 1.32 -5.16 19.03
CA PRO A 773 1.74 -5.65 17.72
C PRO A 773 2.96 -4.91 17.19
N VAL A 774 3.71 -5.59 16.32
CA VAL A 774 4.94 -5.07 15.72
C VAL A 774 4.62 -4.35 14.40
N THR A 775 5.43 -3.36 14.02
CA THR A 775 5.26 -2.63 12.76
C THR A 775 6.61 -2.39 12.10
N VAL A 776 6.70 -2.56 10.79
CA VAL A 776 7.96 -2.38 10.04
C VAL A 776 7.84 -1.22 9.06
N ALA A 777 8.90 -0.42 8.95
CA ALA A 777 9.01 0.64 7.96
C ALA A 777 10.46 0.80 7.53
N ASN A 778 10.75 0.57 6.24
CA ASN A 778 12.04 0.81 5.60
C ASN A 778 13.26 0.43 6.47
N GLY A 779 13.32 -0.84 6.87
CA GLY A 779 14.42 -1.38 7.66
C GLY A 779 14.40 -1.05 9.16
N VAL A 780 13.33 -0.45 9.68
CA VAL A 780 13.11 -0.17 11.11
C VAL A 780 11.90 -0.95 11.62
N VAL A 781 12.04 -1.57 12.79
CA VAL A 781 10.97 -2.31 13.48
C VAL A 781 10.53 -1.53 14.71
N PHE A 782 9.24 -1.22 14.81
CA PHE A 782 8.65 -0.52 15.95
C PHE A 782 7.91 -1.50 16.86
N GLY A 783 8.15 -1.37 18.17
CA GLY A 783 7.49 -2.16 19.22
C GLY A 783 7.20 -1.31 20.46
N GLY A 784 6.08 -1.58 21.13
CA GLY A 784 5.68 -0.92 22.37
C GLY A 784 5.85 -1.83 23.59
N SER A 785 6.30 -1.25 24.70
CA SER A 785 6.39 -1.96 25.99
C SER A 785 5.16 -1.71 26.85
N THR A 786 4.74 -2.74 27.59
CA THR A 786 3.65 -2.62 28.56
C THR A 786 4.07 -1.92 29.87
N TYR A 787 5.36 -1.59 30.02
CA TYR A 787 5.88 -0.87 31.18
C TYR A 787 5.08 0.43 31.43
N LYS A 788 5.00 0.84 32.70
CA LYS A 788 4.10 1.92 33.14
C LYS A 788 4.36 3.28 32.46
N GLU A 789 5.60 3.57 32.05
CA GLU A 789 5.97 4.75 31.25
C GLU A 789 5.75 4.56 29.73
N GLY A 790 5.43 3.35 29.28
CA GLY A 790 5.16 2.98 27.89
C GLY A 790 6.20 3.44 26.89
N PRO A 791 7.45 2.93 26.96
CA PRO A 791 8.44 3.20 25.93
C PRO A 791 8.02 2.60 24.59
N VAL A 792 8.06 3.43 23.55
CA VAL A 792 8.16 2.98 22.16
C VAL A 792 9.63 2.73 21.87
N TYR A 793 9.93 1.63 21.18
CA TYR A 793 11.26 1.32 20.67
C TYR A 793 11.22 1.24 19.15
N ALA A 794 12.25 1.81 18.52
CA ALA A 794 12.55 1.60 17.12
C ALA A 794 13.88 0.82 17.02
N MET A 795 13.84 -0.32 16.36
CA MET A 795 14.94 -1.27 16.27
C MET A 795 15.41 -1.41 14.83
N ASP A 796 16.70 -1.63 14.62
CA ASP A 796 17.24 -2.01 13.33
C ASP A 796 16.70 -3.38 12.90
N SER A 797 16.14 -3.47 11.71
CA SER A 797 15.54 -4.70 11.18
C SER A 797 16.53 -5.84 10.90
N LYS A 798 17.84 -5.55 10.82
CA LYS A 798 18.90 -6.53 10.54
C LYS A 798 19.52 -7.06 11.83
N SER A 799 19.69 -6.23 12.85
CA SER A 799 20.40 -6.60 14.09
C SER A 799 19.52 -6.69 15.34
N GLY A 800 18.35 -6.05 15.34
CA GLY A 800 17.52 -5.88 16.54
C GLY A 800 18.04 -4.80 17.51
N GLU A 801 19.07 -4.04 17.12
CA GLU A 801 19.60 -2.94 17.93
C GLU A 801 18.58 -1.82 18.09
N ILE A 802 18.38 -1.32 19.31
CA ILE A 802 17.48 -0.19 19.57
C ILE A 802 18.16 1.11 19.13
N LEU A 803 17.60 1.74 18.10
CA LEU A 803 18.12 2.98 17.48
C LEU A 803 17.47 4.24 18.06
N TRP A 804 16.25 4.11 18.58
CA TRP A 804 15.49 5.22 19.16
C TRP A 804 14.47 4.70 20.18
N SER A 805 14.18 5.52 21.19
CA SER A 805 13.10 5.26 22.13
C SER A 805 12.44 6.53 22.65
N TYR A 806 11.19 6.40 23.08
CA TYR A 806 10.44 7.48 23.71
C TYR A 806 9.39 6.97 24.70
N ASN A 807 9.35 7.54 25.90
CA ASN A 807 8.35 7.21 26.92
C ASN A 807 7.06 8.00 26.70
N THR A 808 5.97 7.31 26.39
CA THR A 808 4.65 7.93 26.13
C THR A 808 3.89 8.28 27.42
N GLY A 809 4.36 7.80 28.58
CA GLY A 809 3.79 8.07 29.90
C GLY A 809 2.69 7.11 30.36
N ALA A 810 2.32 6.11 29.57
CA ALA A 810 1.39 5.03 29.96
C ALA A 810 1.65 3.77 29.14
N THR A 811 1.30 2.59 29.67
CA THR A 811 1.40 1.27 29.02
C THR A 811 1.05 1.29 27.53
N LEU A 812 1.88 0.69 26.68
CA LEU A 812 1.58 0.52 25.26
C LEU A 812 1.08 -0.89 24.97
N PHE A 813 -0.18 -0.99 24.61
CA PHE A 813 -0.85 -2.25 24.25
C PHE A 813 -1.37 -2.25 22.80
N GLY A 814 -1.61 -1.06 22.23
CA GLY A 814 -2.05 -0.89 20.85
C GLY A 814 -0.90 -0.87 19.84
N GLY A 815 -1.25 -1.01 18.57
CA GLY A 815 -0.30 -0.98 17.47
C GLY A 815 0.01 0.40 16.94
N MET A 816 1.03 0.46 16.08
CA MET A 816 1.49 1.68 15.44
C MET A 816 1.13 1.66 13.97
N SER A 817 0.70 2.81 13.44
CA SER A 817 0.56 3.04 12.00
C SER A 817 1.66 3.97 11.53
N VAL A 818 2.16 3.75 10.31
CA VAL A 818 3.21 4.57 9.72
C VAL A 818 2.66 5.28 8.48
N SER A 819 2.89 6.58 8.38
CA SER A 819 2.53 7.36 7.20
C SER A 819 3.44 8.58 7.07
N ASP A 820 4.03 8.74 5.88
CA ASP A 820 4.82 9.91 5.48
C ASP A 820 5.92 10.34 6.47
N GLY A 821 6.72 9.38 6.92
CA GLY A 821 7.81 9.62 7.88
C GLY A 821 7.35 9.86 9.32
N CYS A 822 6.08 9.57 9.60
CA CYS A 822 5.49 9.65 10.92
C CYS A 822 5.00 8.28 11.41
N ILE A 823 5.09 8.06 12.72
CA ILE A 823 4.40 6.98 13.42
C ILE A 823 3.27 7.57 14.29
N TYR A 824 2.15 6.86 14.37
CA TYR A 824 0.99 7.22 15.20
C TYR A 824 0.70 6.09 16.18
N VAL A 825 0.55 6.44 17.46
CA VAL A 825 0.41 5.44 18.54
C VAL A 825 -0.48 5.97 19.66
N GLY A 826 -1.40 5.12 20.12
CA GLY A 826 -2.19 5.35 21.32
C GLY A 826 -1.60 4.63 22.53
N HIS A 827 -1.86 5.13 23.72
CA HIS A 827 -1.41 4.50 24.96
C HIS A 827 -2.55 4.19 25.95
N GLY A 828 -2.23 3.39 26.95
CA GLY A 828 -3.13 2.96 28.03
C GLY A 828 -3.67 1.56 27.84
N TYR A 829 -3.76 0.81 28.95
CA TYR A 829 -4.51 -0.45 29.02
C TYR A 829 -4.93 -0.79 30.45
N ARG A 830 -5.97 -0.11 30.96
CA ARG A 830 -6.57 -0.38 32.28
C ARG A 830 -8.05 -0.75 32.16
N VAL A 831 -8.34 -1.52 31.13
CA VAL A 831 -9.64 -2.09 30.77
C VAL A 831 -9.49 -3.60 30.59
N SER A 832 -10.58 -4.35 30.73
CA SER A 832 -10.55 -5.83 30.60
C SER A 832 -9.45 -6.42 31.51
N PHE A 833 -8.65 -7.37 31.01
CA PHE A 833 -7.53 -7.97 31.73
C PHE A 833 -6.48 -6.99 32.27
N GLY A 834 -6.37 -5.81 31.65
CA GLY A 834 -5.41 -4.79 32.08
C GLY A 834 -5.63 -4.32 33.52
N ILE A 835 -6.82 -4.50 34.10
CA ILE A 835 -7.09 -4.13 35.50
C ILE A 835 -6.46 -5.09 36.52
N PHE A 836 -6.27 -6.37 36.15
CA PHE A 836 -5.76 -7.39 37.04
C PHE A 836 -4.23 -7.40 37.09
N ASN A 837 -3.57 -6.80 36.09
CA ASN A 837 -2.13 -6.59 36.11
C ASN A 837 -1.80 -5.22 36.75
N PRO A 838 -1.22 -5.18 37.97
CA PRO A 838 -0.94 -3.93 38.67
C PRO A 838 0.12 -3.06 37.99
N ASN A 839 0.88 -3.61 37.04
CA ASN A 839 1.90 -2.87 36.29
C ASN A 839 1.30 -2.07 35.13
N ASN A 840 0.08 -2.39 34.68
CA ASN A 840 -0.55 -1.69 33.58
C ASN A 840 -1.13 -0.35 34.02
N THR A 841 -0.88 0.69 33.23
CA THR A 841 -1.36 2.05 33.48
C THR A 841 -2.41 2.48 32.47
N ALA A 842 -3.32 3.36 32.92
CA ALA A 842 -4.28 4.00 32.05
C ALA A 842 -3.59 5.11 31.25
N GLY A 843 -4.05 5.34 30.03
CA GLY A 843 -3.60 6.38 29.13
C GLY A 843 -4.79 7.01 28.42
N ASN A 844 -4.59 8.15 27.78
CA ASN A 844 -5.67 8.84 27.05
C ASN A 844 -5.17 9.63 25.84
N THR A 845 -3.90 9.48 25.47
CA THR A 845 -3.25 10.32 24.47
C THR A 845 -2.90 9.51 23.23
N LEU A 846 -3.21 10.07 22.06
CA LEU A 846 -2.67 9.67 20.77
C LEU A 846 -1.45 10.56 20.46
N PHE A 847 -0.36 9.95 20.00
CA PHE A 847 0.88 10.64 19.65
C PHE A 847 1.15 10.53 18.16
N ALA A 848 1.77 11.58 17.61
CA ALA A 848 2.44 11.52 16.32
C ALA A 848 3.92 11.88 16.48
N PHE A 849 4.81 10.98 16.08
CA PHE A 849 6.25 11.23 16.01
C PHE A 849 6.68 11.23 14.57
N CYS A 850 7.42 12.25 14.13
CA CYS A 850 7.81 12.41 12.74
C CYS A 850 9.30 12.73 12.60
N ILE A 851 9.86 12.34 11.45
CA ILE A 851 11.17 12.82 11.01
C ILE A 851 11.04 14.30 10.66
N SER A 852 11.89 15.13 11.28
CA SER A 852 11.94 16.59 11.10
C SER A 852 12.53 17.01 9.77
#